data_AF-A0A6I3SLT2-F1
#
_entry.id   AF-A0A6I3SLT2-F1
#
_cell.length_a   1.000
_cell.length_b   1.000
_cell.length_c   1.000
_cell.angle_alpha   90.00
_cell.angle_beta   90.00
_cell.angle_gamma   90.00
#
_symmetry.space_group_name_H-M   'P 1'
#
loop_
_entity.id
_entity.type
_entity.pdbx_description
1 polymer ?
#
loop_
_entity_poly.entity_id
_entity_poly.type
_entity_poly.pdbx_seq_one_letter_code
_entity_poly.pdbx_strand_id
1 'polypeptide(L)'
;MQRKSSGWKQAGILSLTAVLLLGQSAGPPISGVSGIAVSEALVTEDDQKAARGKQAMGDNFFAQQRYTEAEAYYRAALALDGSLYDAELGLAKVYVEQKKYDDAEALLKRIYQENPRNLSAIETLAGLYLNSGRLDEALAEYRKGFAWGGGARFQAGAAKILDSQGRTEEAIAALQQGIAAEPQVSDSYQVLGQIYLRRGEYQRAEKLYLDGIQYLKSDSSLYKGLSQVYRALNDYEKATFQLTESLSRHNQDSEAYLMLGDLYSDQGKADMAESQYRQALRWAEDPVVTLGQDRVELAPVKRAELIFKIAQALSGQKQWELAIEADQKALEFDKTRSDIKVHLGQAYAADGQGTEAEKAFAEALAMDPGQPDVLLAAGRYYLGGKRYEAARPLLSQVVQADGRNVEALIALGDTYAGSQRYWQAEDFYRQALALAPKNIVALNRLGAVLRDSGRYEEGLQVFFRLKDLDTAHADAYVGLGDCYYLNGRPAEARSYYEQAFSLDQSDPRVHMGLGYLLLGEGNEGEAKRKFAYAQRLSPSTESLLTKNKAPQGKIEVRPDGGPAPLKVLLDGGVSTDPDGTIVQYDWYLIPGGGQEIAADFTALDGSARAQHLGTGKTLEWLFPSPGQYRLILMVTDDQGAQTRVVHPVAITGGISLRYNGQTVTVDPSAGKIRLESGRVLVPMRLAFELFGATVDYDPATKLITGRLGTREVKLTADSATAWVNGQEQLLDVPARIDEASGRTMIPLRFVAEALGAQVVYSPDTQVVDINR
;
A
#
# COMPACT_ATOMS: atom_id res chain seq x y z
N MET A 1 76.10 7.82 -33.66
CA MET A 1 77.36 8.51 -34.03
C MET A 1 77.07 10.00 -34.08
N GLN A 2 77.52 10.76 -33.08
CA GLN A 2 78.57 11.79 -33.21
C GLN A 2 78.27 12.85 -34.27
N ARG A 3 77.87 14.08 -33.90
CA ARG A 3 78.72 15.26 -33.58
C ARG A 3 78.27 16.37 -34.58
N LYS A 4 78.20 17.67 -34.32
CA LYS A 4 78.73 18.54 -33.26
C LYS A 4 78.14 19.96 -33.46
N SER A 5 77.86 20.62 -32.33
CA SER A 5 78.18 22.03 -31.94
C SER A 5 78.05 23.18 -32.95
N SER A 6 77.60 24.39 -32.64
CA SER A 6 77.82 25.28 -31.49
C SER A 6 77.00 26.58 -31.75
N GLY A 7 76.63 27.45 -30.82
CA GLY A 7 77.23 27.74 -29.53
C GLY A 7 76.38 28.67 -28.65
N TRP A 8 76.92 28.87 -27.45
CA TRP A 8 76.32 29.42 -26.24
C TRP A 8 76.51 30.94 -26.09
N LYS A 9 75.64 31.58 -25.29
CA LYS A 9 75.94 32.22 -23.98
C LYS A 9 74.66 32.90 -23.45
N GLN A 10 74.00 32.40 -22.39
CA GLN A 10 74.26 32.54 -20.95
C GLN A 10 74.30 33.98 -20.41
N ALA A 11 73.30 34.33 -19.58
CA ALA A 11 73.37 34.77 -18.18
C ALA A 11 72.09 35.57 -17.86
N GLY A 12 71.40 35.45 -16.74
CA GLY A 12 71.61 34.70 -15.50
C GLY A 12 70.44 35.00 -14.56
N ILE A 13 70.07 33.99 -13.79
CA ILE A 13 69.04 33.94 -12.75
C ILE A 13 69.42 34.83 -11.56
N LEU A 14 68.44 35.43 -10.88
CA LEU A 14 68.41 35.49 -9.40
C LEU A 14 67.01 35.83 -8.88
N SER A 15 66.46 34.88 -8.14
CA SER A 15 65.30 34.93 -7.25
C SER A 15 65.65 35.59 -5.91
N LEU A 16 64.69 36.26 -5.26
CA LEU A 16 64.72 36.51 -3.81
C LEU A 16 63.32 36.69 -3.21
N THR A 17 63.13 36.03 -2.07
CA THR A 17 61.94 35.91 -1.24
C THR A 17 62.04 36.78 0.03
N ALA A 18 60.90 37.38 0.43
CA ALA A 18 60.37 37.69 1.78
C ALA A 18 61.13 38.56 2.83
N VAL A 19 60.41 39.50 3.48
CA VAL A 19 59.95 39.51 4.91
C VAL A 19 59.37 40.89 5.33
N LEU A 20 58.38 40.83 6.25
CA LEU A 20 57.52 41.84 6.91
C LEU A 20 58.15 43.12 7.51
N LEU A 21 57.31 44.18 7.66
CA LEU A 21 57.13 44.92 8.93
C LEU A 21 55.78 45.68 9.01
N LEU A 22 55.13 45.58 10.17
CA LEU A 22 53.88 46.25 10.58
C LEU A 22 54.13 47.71 11.04
N GLY A 23 53.16 48.60 10.79
CA GLY A 23 53.04 49.91 11.44
C GLY A 23 51.68 50.57 11.15
N GLN A 24 50.92 50.88 12.20
CA GLN A 24 49.56 51.42 12.18
C GLN A 24 49.48 52.91 11.79
N SER A 25 48.43 53.32 11.06
CA SER A 25 47.53 54.46 11.38
C SER A 25 46.46 54.66 10.27
N ALA A 26 45.39 55.38 10.58
CA ALA A 26 44.01 55.16 10.11
C ALA A 26 43.49 56.00 8.90
N GLY A 27 42.68 55.35 8.04
CA GLY A 27 41.47 55.84 7.31
C GLY A 27 41.59 56.60 5.97
N PRO A 28 40.55 56.65 5.09
CA PRO A 28 39.48 55.69 4.74
C PRO A 28 39.58 55.25 3.23
N PRO A 29 38.62 54.50 2.62
CA PRO A 29 38.89 53.66 1.46
C PRO A 29 38.86 54.41 0.13
N ILE A 30 39.79 54.09 -0.78
CA ILE A 30 39.68 54.40 -2.20
C ILE A 30 39.63 53.07 -2.95
N SER A 31 38.50 52.87 -3.62
CA SER A 31 38.20 51.83 -4.60
C SER A 31 39.31 51.71 -5.64
N GLY A 32 40.02 50.58 -5.63
CA GLY A 32 41.08 50.26 -6.59
C GLY A 32 40.54 49.46 -7.77
N VAL A 33 40.03 50.15 -8.80
CA VAL A 33 40.34 49.73 -10.17
C VAL A 33 41.69 50.38 -10.45
N SER A 34 42.76 49.59 -10.55
CA SER A 34 44.05 50.09 -11.04
C SER A 34 43.82 50.61 -12.45
N GLY A 35 43.82 51.93 -12.61
CA GLY A 35 43.62 52.59 -13.88
C GLY A 35 44.58 52.04 -14.93
N ILE A 36 44.04 51.61 -16.06
CA ILE A 36 44.80 51.51 -17.30
C ILE A 36 45.20 52.96 -17.61
N ALA A 37 46.44 53.33 -17.30
CA ALA A 37 47.00 54.59 -17.73
C ALA A 37 47.09 54.56 -19.26
N VAL A 38 46.11 55.16 -19.92
CA VAL A 38 46.16 55.42 -21.36
C VAL A 38 47.24 56.48 -21.56
N SER A 39 48.44 56.06 -21.93
CA SER A 39 49.41 56.98 -22.50
C SER A 39 48.88 57.41 -23.86
N GLU A 40 48.66 58.72 -24.05
CA GLU A 40 48.40 59.35 -25.36
C GLU A 40 49.64 59.27 -26.27
N ALA A 41 50.13 58.07 -26.53
CA ALA A 41 51.02 57.79 -27.64
C ALA A 41 50.14 57.59 -28.89
N LEU A 42 50.52 58.20 -30.01
CA LEU A 42 49.87 57.98 -31.31
C LEU A 42 49.91 56.47 -31.64
N VAL A 43 48.75 55.80 -31.55
CA VAL A 43 48.58 54.38 -31.88
C VAL A 43 48.95 54.18 -33.35
N THR A 44 49.92 53.31 -33.63
CA THR A 44 50.36 53.06 -35.01
C THR A 44 49.43 52.07 -35.72
N GLU A 45 49.45 52.05 -37.06
CA GLU A 45 48.64 51.10 -37.85
C GLU A 45 49.01 49.63 -37.53
N ASP A 46 50.28 49.38 -37.20
CA ASP A 46 50.75 48.06 -36.74
C ASP A 46 50.18 47.72 -35.35
N ASP A 47 50.07 48.68 -34.44
CA ASP A 47 49.46 48.50 -33.11
C ASP A 47 47.96 48.19 -33.23
N GLN A 48 47.22 48.88 -34.10
CA GLN A 48 45.81 48.61 -34.35
C GLN A 48 45.58 47.20 -34.91
N LYS A 49 46.44 46.77 -35.84
CA LYS A 49 46.37 45.42 -36.42
C LYS A 49 46.70 44.35 -35.38
N ALA A 50 47.70 44.59 -34.53
CA ALA A 50 48.04 43.70 -33.42
C ALA A 50 46.93 43.63 -32.37
N ALA A 51 46.29 44.76 -32.03
CA ALA A 51 45.17 44.84 -31.11
C ALA A 51 43.97 44.00 -31.60
N ARG A 52 43.58 44.15 -32.87
CA ARG A 52 42.50 43.33 -33.48
C ARG A 52 42.83 41.83 -33.49
N GLY A 53 44.09 41.47 -33.73
CA GLY A 53 44.55 40.08 -33.64
C GLY A 53 44.39 39.50 -32.22
N LYS A 54 44.70 40.31 -31.19
CA LYS A 54 44.51 39.92 -29.78
C LYS A 54 43.04 39.86 -29.39
N GLN A 55 42.20 40.77 -29.87
CA GLN A 55 40.75 40.69 -29.70
C GLN A 55 40.20 39.38 -30.26
N ALA A 56 40.54 39.02 -31.50
CA ALA A 56 40.07 37.78 -32.12
C ALA A 56 40.49 36.52 -31.35
N MET A 57 41.67 36.53 -30.72
CA MET A 57 42.07 35.47 -29.79
C MET A 57 41.19 35.46 -28.52
N GLY A 58 40.89 36.64 -27.97
CA GLY A 58 39.93 36.80 -26.87
C GLY A 58 38.55 36.25 -27.21
N ASP A 59 38.01 36.58 -28.38
CA ASP A 59 36.73 36.08 -28.90
C ASP A 59 36.73 34.55 -29.00
N ASN A 60 37.84 33.97 -29.48
CA ASN A 60 38.00 32.52 -29.61
C ASN A 60 38.04 31.81 -28.24
N PHE A 61 38.77 32.36 -27.27
CA PHE A 61 38.79 31.80 -25.91
C PHE A 61 37.46 32.00 -25.18
N PHE A 62 36.77 33.12 -25.41
CA PHE A 62 35.44 33.37 -24.87
C PHE A 62 34.43 32.34 -25.39
N ALA A 63 34.45 32.05 -26.70
CA ALA A 63 33.61 31.01 -27.30
C ALA A 63 33.89 29.60 -26.74
N GLN A 64 35.09 29.37 -26.21
CA GLN A 64 35.47 28.12 -25.51
C GLN A 64 35.14 28.16 -24.00
N GLN A 65 34.48 29.20 -23.50
CA GLN A 65 34.22 29.44 -22.07
C GLN A 65 35.49 29.54 -21.20
N ARG A 66 36.64 29.78 -21.83
CA ARG A 66 37.94 29.96 -21.16
C ARG A 66 38.13 31.42 -20.78
N TYR A 67 37.34 31.84 -19.80
CA TYR A 67 37.15 33.24 -19.44
C TYR A 67 38.41 33.92 -18.93
N THR A 68 39.30 33.21 -18.23
CA THR A 68 40.56 33.76 -17.72
C THR A 68 41.52 34.12 -18.85
N GLU A 69 41.66 33.23 -19.84
CA GLU A 69 42.47 33.48 -21.03
C GLU A 69 41.84 34.56 -21.89
N ALA A 70 40.52 34.51 -22.10
CA ALA A 70 39.79 35.55 -22.84
C ALA A 70 40.02 36.94 -22.22
N GLU A 71 39.89 37.07 -20.89
CA GLU A 71 40.19 38.31 -20.16
C GLU A 71 41.60 38.84 -20.46
N ALA A 72 42.61 37.96 -20.40
CA ALA A 72 43.99 38.36 -20.64
C ALA A 72 44.21 38.88 -22.06
N TYR A 73 43.59 38.25 -23.06
CA TYR A 73 43.70 38.66 -24.47
C TYR A 73 42.95 39.95 -24.77
N TYR A 74 41.75 40.16 -24.20
CA TYR A 74 41.04 41.44 -24.35
C TYR A 74 41.78 42.59 -23.66
N ARG A 75 42.32 42.38 -22.45
CA ARG A 75 43.15 43.38 -21.77
C ARG A 75 44.41 43.71 -22.57
N ALA A 76 45.05 42.71 -23.17
CA ALA A 76 46.20 42.92 -24.04
C ALA A 76 45.85 43.68 -25.33
N ALA A 77 44.66 43.46 -25.90
CA ALA A 77 44.17 44.23 -27.04
C ALA A 77 43.94 45.71 -26.66
N LEU A 78 43.30 45.97 -25.52
CA LEU A 78 43.02 47.32 -25.01
C LEU A 78 44.27 48.08 -24.56
N ALA A 79 45.35 47.38 -24.21
CA ALA A 79 46.64 48.01 -23.91
C ALA A 79 47.36 48.53 -25.16
N LEU A 80 47.10 47.91 -26.33
CA LEU A 80 47.64 48.32 -27.62
C LEU A 80 46.77 49.38 -28.30
N ASP A 81 45.45 49.25 -28.17
CA ASP A 81 44.47 50.22 -28.65
C ASP A 81 43.32 50.35 -27.65
N GLY A 82 43.39 51.39 -26.82
CA GLY A 82 42.38 51.67 -25.79
C GLY A 82 41.03 52.13 -26.32
N SER A 83 40.89 52.31 -27.65
CA SER A 83 39.64 52.71 -28.32
C SER A 83 38.90 51.54 -28.97
N LEU A 84 39.38 50.31 -28.78
CA LEU A 84 38.82 49.12 -29.40
C LEU A 84 37.56 48.62 -28.67
N TYR A 85 36.41 49.22 -28.99
CA TYR A 85 35.11 48.94 -28.35
C TYR A 85 34.72 47.45 -28.36
N ASP A 86 35.04 46.70 -29.41
CA ASP A 86 34.71 45.27 -29.49
C ASP A 86 35.48 44.46 -28.44
N ALA A 87 36.74 44.82 -28.16
CA ALA A 87 37.53 44.20 -27.09
C ALA A 87 37.05 44.62 -25.69
N GLU A 88 36.60 45.86 -25.52
CA GLU A 88 36.01 46.35 -24.26
C GLU A 88 34.66 45.65 -23.98
N LEU A 89 33.83 45.48 -25.02
CA LEU A 89 32.59 44.72 -24.95
C LEU A 89 32.84 43.23 -24.67
N GLY A 90 33.83 42.63 -25.33
CA GLY A 90 34.27 41.26 -25.09
C GLY A 90 34.73 41.04 -23.64
N LEU A 91 35.51 41.98 -23.10
CA LEU A 91 35.94 41.98 -21.70
C LEU A 91 34.75 42.13 -20.73
N ALA A 92 33.80 43.01 -21.03
CA ALA A 92 32.59 43.16 -20.22
C ALA A 92 31.76 41.87 -20.18
N LYS A 93 31.61 41.17 -21.31
CA LYS A 93 30.94 39.85 -21.36
C LYS A 93 31.67 38.82 -20.50
N VAL A 94 33.00 38.78 -20.55
CA VAL A 94 33.80 37.92 -19.65
C VAL A 94 33.50 38.21 -18.18
N TYR A 95 33.40 39.48 -17.80
CA TYR A 95 33.07 39.86 -16.42
C TYR A 95 31.66 39.49 -16.01
N VAL A 96 30.68 39.56 -16.91
CA VAL A 96 29.32 39.04 -16.64
C VAL A 96 29.36 37.55 -16.34
N GLU A 97 30.07 36.75 -17.14
CA GLU A 97 30.21 35.30 -16.94
C GLU A 97 30.96 34.96 -15.64
N GLN A 98 31.97 35.74 -15.29
CA GLN A 98 32.70 35.62 -14.02
C GLN A 98 31.94 36.21 -12.81
N LYS A 99 30.73 36.73 -13.01
CA LYS A 99 29.90 37.39 -11.98
C LYS A 99 30.52 38.64 -11.36
N LYS A 100 31.48 39.26 -12.06
CA LYS A 100 32.08 40.56 -11.69
C LYS A 100 31.21 41.70 -12.24
N TYR A 101 30.00 41.82 -11.71
CA TYR A 101 28.98 42.70 -12.30
C TYR A 101 29.35 44.19 -12.23
N ASP A 102 30.00 44.64 -11.16
CA ASP A 102 30.41 46.05 -11.02
C ASP A 102 31.45 46.45 -12.08
N ASP A 103 32.45 45.58 -12.30
CA ASP A 103 33.49 45.79 -13.33
C ASP A 103 32.89 45.77 -14.74
N ALA A 104 31.97 44.83 -15.01
CA ALA A 104 31.26 44.76 -16.29
C ALA A 104 30.38 45.99 -16.53
N GLU A 105 29.65 46.44 -15.52
CA GLU A 105 28.76 47.61 -15.61
C GLU A 105 29.56 48.89 -15.87
N ALA A 106 30.73 49.05 -15.23
CA ALA A 106 31.62 50.19 -15.45
C ALA A 106 32.11 50.27 -16.91
N LEU A 107 32.56 49.14 -17.47
CA LEU A 107 32.99 49.05 -18.88
C LEU A 107 31.82 49.35 -19.84
N LEU A 108 30.65 48.74 -19.62
CA LEU A 108 29.49 48.95 -20.48
C LEU A 108 28.96 50.38 -20.45
N LYS A 109 28.96 51.03 -19.28
CA LYS A 109 28.59 52.45 -19.15
C LYS A 109 29.57 53.38 -19.86
N ARG A 110 30.86 53.03 -19.92
CA ARG A 110 31.84 53.80 -20.69
C ARG A 110 31.58 53.69 -22.19
N ILE A 111 31.38 52.48 -22.70
CA ILE A 111 30.99 52.25 -24.10
C ILE A 111 29.71 53.06 -24.43
N TYR A 112 28.76 53.11 -23.50
CA TYR A 112 27.53 53.89 -23.64
C TYR A 112 27.74 55.41 -23.69
N GLN A 113 28.68 55.95 -22.91
CA GLN A 113 28.98 57.39 -22.93
C GLN A 113 29.56 57.84 -24.28
N GLU A 114 30.39 56.99 -24.89
CA GLU A 114 31.07 57.30 -26.14
C GLU A 114 30.22 56.95 -27.37
N ASN A 115 29.47 55.84 -27.31
CA ASN A 115 28.52 55.43 -28.34
C ASN A 115 27.21 54.97 -27.69
N PRO A 116 26.27 55.90 -27.44
CA PRO A 116 25.00 55.55 -26.84
C PRO A 116 24.29 54.47 -27.66
N ARG A 117 24.24 54.57 -28.99
CA ARG A 117 23.47 53.65 -29.86
C ARG A 117 24.10 52.28 -30.07
N ASN A 118 25.08 51.88 -29.27
CA ASN A 118 25.66 50.54 -29.34
C ASN A 118 24.69 49.48 -28.79
N LEU A 119 23.91 48.88 -29.69
CA LEU A 119 22.90 47.87 -29.36
C LEU A 119 23.48 46.66 -28.62
N SER A 120 24.70 46.22 -28.98
CA SER A 120 25.34 45.08 -28.32
C SER A 120 25.76 45.40 -26.89
N ALA A 121 26.18 46.64 -26.60
CA ALA A 121 26.45 47.08 -25.25
C ALA A 121 25.16 47.19 -24.41
N ILE A 122 24.08 47.72 -24.99
CA ILE A 122 22.77 47.80 -24.32
C ILE A 122 22.23 46.41 -23.99
N GLU A 123 22.30 45.48 -24.93
CA GLU A 123 21.88 44.08 -24.74
C GLU A 123 22.73 43.38 -23.66
N THR A 124 24.04 43.59 -23.67
CA THR A 124 24.94 43.01 -22.66
C THR A 124 24.68 43.62 -21.28
N LEU A 125 24.37 44.92 -21.19
CA LEU A 125 24.01 45.59 -19.93
C LEU A 125 22.64 45.13 -19.42
N ALA A 126 21.66 44.96 -20.31
CA ALA A 126 20.38 44.38 -19.95
C ALA A 126 20.52 42.94 -19.42
N GLY A 127 21.35 42.12 -20.07
CA GLY A 127 21.68 40.76 -19.62
C GLY A 127 22.42 40.73 -18.28
N LEU A 128 23.33 41.67 -18.03
CA LEU A 128 23.99 41.85 -16.73
C LEU A 128 22.97 42.15 -15.63
N TYR A 129 22.06 43.08 -15.88
CA TYR A 129 21.00 43.43 -14.93
C TYR A 129 20.05 42.25 -14.67
N LEU A 130 19.71 41.46 -15.69
CA LEU A 130 18.98 40.21 -15.51
C LEU A 130 19.73 39.23 -14.59
N ASN A 131 21.01 38.98 -14.86
CA ASN A 131 21.83 38.04 -14.10
C ASN A 131 22.07 38.48 -12.64
N SER A 132 22.01 39.79 -12.37
CA SER A 132 22.10 40.36 -11.03
C SER A 132 20.74 40.57 -10.34
N GLY A 133 19.63 40.15 -10.97
CA GLY A 133 18.27 40.26 -10.42
C GLY A 133 17.66 41.66 -10.48
N ARG A 134 18.32 42.60 -11.17
CA ARG A 134 17.94 44.01 -11.34
C ARG A 134 16.96 44.18 -12.50
N LEU A 135 15.76 43.61 -12.35
CA LEU A 135 14.78 43.44 -13.44
C LEU A 135 14.29 44.77 -14.03
N ASP A 136 14.10 45.80 -13.22
CA ASP A 136 13.59 47.09 -13.69
C ASP A 136 14.65 47.84 -14.52
N GLU A 137 15.92 47.79 -14.13
CA GLU A 137 17.01 48.33 -14.94
C GLU A 137 17.19 47.54 -16.24
N ALA A 138 17.10 46.20 -16.19
CA ALA A 138 17.14 45.37 -17.39
C ALA A 138 16.00 45.74 -18.36
N LEU A 139 14.78 45.90 -17.86
CA LEU A 139 13.63 46.31 -18.66
C LEU A 139 13.81 47.70 -19.29
N ALA A 140 14.40 48.64 -18.54
CA ALA A 140 14.72 49.97 -19.06
C ALA A 140 15.74 49.89 -20.20
N GLU A 141 16.78 49.08 -20.08
CA GLU A 141 17.78 48.88 -21.14
C GLU A 141 17.17 48.18 -22.37
N TYR A 142 16.32 47.17 -22.19
CA TYR A 142 15.62 46.54 -23.32
C TYR A 142 14.71 47.53 -24.07
N ARG A 143 13.95 48.36 -23.35
CA ARG A 143 13.12 49.42 -23.95
C ARG A 143 13.95 50.46 -24.70
N LYS A 144 15.10 50.86 -24.16
CA LYS A 144 16.05 51.74 -24.85
C LYS A 144 16.59 51.11 -26.12
N GLY A 145 17.02 49.86 -26.06
CA GLY A 145 17.54 49.14 -27.22
C GLY A 145 16.52 49.03 -28.35
N PHE A 146 15.25 48.77 -28.03
CA PHE A 146 14.17 48.82 -29.02
C PHE A 146 13.99 50.24 -29.61
N ALA A 147 13.92 51.28 -28.76
CA ALA A 147 13.78 52.66 -29.22
C ALA A 147 14.91 53.11 -30.15
N TRP A 148 16.09 52.48 -30.05
CA TRP A 148 17.28 52.79 -30.85
C TRP A 148 17.47 51.88 -32.05
N GLY A 149 16.43 51.12 -32.43
CA GLY A 149 16.42 50.30 -33.64
C GLY A 149 16.93 48.87 -33.43
N GLY A 150 16.95 48.38 -32.19
CA GLY A 150 17.38 47.04 -31.84
C GLY A 150 16.48 45.90 -32.33
N GLY A 151 15.26 46.22 -32.76
CA GLY A 151 14.35 45.27 -33.40
C GLY A 151 13.57 44.37 -32.43
N ALA A 152 12.96 43.31 -32.98
CA ALA A 152 12.04 42.45 -32.23
C ALA A 152 12.69 41.71 -31.06
N ARG A 153 14.00 41.42 -31.14
CA ARG A 153 14.75 40.75 -30.05
C ARG A 153 14.73 41.52 -28.73
N PHE A 154 14.77 42.85 -28.76
CA PHE A 154 14.71 43.67 -27.54
C PHE A 154 13.32 43.67 -26.93
N GLN A 155 12.27 43.61 -27.75
CA GLN A 155 10.91 43.42 -27.27
C GLN A 155 10.72 42.03 -26.65
N ALA A 156 11.32 40.99 -27.23
CA ALA A 156 11.31 39.65 -26.63
C ALA A 156 12.01 39.63 -25.26
N GLY A 157 13.16 40.30 -25.12
CA GLY A 157 13.85 40.49 -23.84
C GLY A 157 13.00 41.23 -22.80
N ALA A 158 12.41 42.36 -23.19
CA ALA A 158 11.49 43.13 -22.33
C ALA A 158 10.26 42.30 -21.91
N ALA A 159 9.68 41.55 -22.84
CA ALA A 159 8.48 40.75 -22.59
C ALA A 159 8.73 39.59 -21.61
N LYS A 160 9.89 38.94 -21.66
CA LYS A 160 10.27 37.92 -20.66
C LYS A 160 10.28 38.49 -19.24
N ILE A 161 10.75 39.73 -19.07
CA ILE A 161 10.74 40.43 -17.77
C ILE A 161 9.33 40.83 -17.37
N LEU A 162 8.56 41.42 -18.28
CA LEU A 162 7.19 41.84 -18.01
C LEU A 162 6.33 40.64 -17.59
N ASP A 163 6.47 39.50 -18.26
CA ASP A 163 5.73 38.28 -17.92
C ASP A 163 6.17 37.70 -16.56
N SER A 164 7.47 37.71 -16.23
CA SER A 164 7.94 37.27 -14.91
C SER A 164 7.47 38.18 -13.77
N GLN A 165 7.18 39.46 -14.06
CA GLN A 165 6.55 40.41 -13.14
C GLN A 165 5.00 40.28 -13.08
N GLY A 166 4.40 39.33 -13.80
CA GLY A 166 2.94 39.18 -13.91
C GLY A 166 2.25 40.24 -14.79
N ARG A 167 3.02 41.08 -15.49
CA ARG A 167 2.54 42.11 -16.43
C ARG A 167 2.36 41.51 -17.83
N THR A 168 1.66 40.38 -17.91
CA THR A 168 1.57 39.54 -19.11
C THR A 168 0.92 40.25 -20.31
N GLU A 169 -0.06 41.12 -20.09
CA GLU A 169 -0.68 41.88 -21.20
C GLU A 169 0.30 42.87 -21.84
N GLU A 170 1.17 43.50 -21.04
CA GLU A 170 2.23 44.36 -21.57
C GLU A 170 3.29 43.54 -22.32
N ALA A 171 3.61 42.33 -21.83
CA ALA A 171 4.50 41.41 -22.50
C ALA A 171 3.95 40.98 -23.88
N ILE A 172 2.66 40.66 -23.96
CA ILE A 172 1.98 40.30 -25.22
C ILE A 172 2.03 41.49 -26.20
N ALA A 173 1.69 42.69 -25.74
CA ALA A 173 1.71 43.89 -26.59
C ALA A 173 3.12 44.19 -27.13
N ALA A 174 4.15 44.07 -26.29
CA ALA A 174 5.55 44.21 -26.67
C ALA A 174 5.96 43.22 -27.77
N LEU A 175 5.62 41.93 -27.59
CA LEU A 175 5.92 40.88 -28.56
C LEU A 175 5.19 41.07 -29.89
N GLN A 176 3.91 41.44 -29.85
CA GLN A 176 3.14 41.74 -31.06
C GLN A 176 3.72 42.93 -31.82
N GLN A 177 4.15 43.98 -31.11
CA GLN A 177 4.85 45.12 -31.71
C GLN A 177 6.19 44.70 -32.32
N GLY A 178 6.95 43.85 -31.63
CA GLY A 178 8.20 43.29 -32.15
C GLY A 178 7.98 42.50 -33.44
N ILE A 179 7.02 41.57 -33.45
CA ILE A 179 6.67 40.75 -34.62
C ILE A 179 6.20 41.63 -35.80
N ALA A 180 5.39 42.65 -35.54
CA ALA A 180 4.93 43.56 -36.58
C ALA A 180 6.08 44.38 -37.21
N ALA A 181 7.12 44.70 -36.43
CA ALA A 181 8.28 45.42 -36.92
C ALA A 181 9.25 44.50 -37.68
N GLU A 182 9.52 43.30 -37.15
CA GLU A 182 10.45 42.33 -37.73
C GLU A 182 9.90 40.89 -37.65
N PRO A 183 9.12 40.47 -38.66
CA PRO A 183 8.52 39.14 -38.69
C PRO A 183 9.52 37.97 -38.77
N GLN A 184 10.78 38.24 -39.12
CA GLN A 184 11.84 37.24 -39.27
C GLN A 184 12.63 36.92 -37.98
N VAL A 185 12.10 37.24 -36.79
CA VAL A 185 12.75 36.93 -35.51
C VAL A 185 11.93 35.89 -34.74
N SER A 186 12.42 34.65 -34.69
CA SER A 186 11.69 33.51 -34.08
C SER A 186 11.46 33.65 -32.59
N ASP A 187 12.40 34.23 -31.84
CA ASP A 187 12.29 34.45 -30.39
C ASP A 187 10.97 35.09 -29.98
N SER A 188 10.46 36.05 -30.76
CA SER A 188 9.21 36.74 -30.43
C SER A 188 8.00 35.81 -30.56
N TYR A 189 7.98 34.94 -31.57
CA TYR A 189 6.91 33.94 -31.73
C TYR A 189 7.01 32.85 -30.66
N GLN A 190 8.23 32.41 -30.31
CA GLN A 190 8.44 31.42 -29.25
C GLN A 190 7.92 31.92 -27.90
N VAL A 191 8.35 33.11 -27.48
CA VAL A 191 7.97 33.68 -26.17
C VAL A 191 6.46 33.94 -26.14
N LEU A 192 5.89 34.52 -27.19
CA LEU A 192 4.46 34.82 -27.23
C LEU A 192 3.61 33.54 -27.28
N GLY A 193 4.04 32.54 -28.04
CA GLY A 193 3.35 31.25 -28.11
C GLY A 193 3.39 30.50 -26.78
N GLN A 194 4.51 30.55 -26.05
CA GLN A 194 4.62 30.00 -24.69
C GLN A 194 3.69 30.72 -23.69
N ILE A 195 3.54 32.04 -23.81
CA ILE A 195 2.57 32.80 -23.00
C ILE A 195 1.14 32.32 -23.30
N TYR A 196 0.77 32.18 -24.57
CA TYR A 196 -0.55 31.68 -24.95
C TYR A 196 -0.80 30.24 -24.49
N LEU A 197 0.21 29.35 -24.59
CA LEU A 197 0.14 27.97 -24.08
C LEU A 197 -0.14 27.93 -22.58
N ARG A 198 0.60 28.71 -21.77
CA ARG A 198 0.39 28.77 -20.31
C ARG A 198 -1.00 29.29 -19.93
N ARG A 199 -1.59 30.14 -20.77
CA ARG A 199 -2.95 30.69 -20.58
C ARG A 199 -4.06 29.81 -21.13
N GLY A 200 -3.72 28.69 -21.79
CA GLY A 200 -4.70 27.84 -22.48
C GLY A 200 -5.30 28.47 -23.74
N GLU A 201 -4.69 29.53 -24.28
CA GLU A 201 -5.13 30.23 -25.49
C GLU A 201 -4.62 29.52 -26.77
N TYR A 202 -4.93 28.23 -26.89
CA TYR A 202 -4.35 27.33 -27.89
C TYR A 202 -4.57 27.79 -29.35
N GLN A 203 -5.75 28.32 -29.67
CA GLN A 203 -6.06 28.79 -31.03
C GLN A 203 -5.22 30.02 -31.42
N ARG A 204 -4.89 30.88 -30.45
CA ARG A 204 -4.01 32.03 -30.67
C ARG A 204 -2.56 31.58 -30.85
N ALA A 205 -2.11 30.60 -30.06
CA ALA A 205 -0.79 30.01 -30.20
C ALA A 205 -0.63 29.29 -31.55
N GLU A 206 -1.63 28.51 -31.98
CA GLU A 206 -1.64 27.82 -33.27
C GLU A 206 -1.48 28.81 -34.42
N LYS A 207 -2.34 29.84 -34.46
CA LYS A 207 -2.28 30.88 -35.49
C LYS A 207 -0.92 31.58 -35.49
N LEU A 208 -0.41 31.95 -34.32
CA LEU A 208 0.87 32.63 -34.18
C LEU A 208 2.03 31.81 -34.78
N TYR A 209 2.13 30.52 -34.43
CA TYR A 209 3.20 29.68 -34.95
C TYR A 209 3.03 29.42 -36.45
N LEU A 210 1.81 29.21 -36.94
CA LEU A 210 1.54 29.08 -38.38
C LEU A 210 1.94 30.34 -39.17
N ASP A 211 1.60 31.53 -38.64
CA ASP A 211 2.00 32.81 -39.24
C ASP A 211 3.53 32.95 -39.22
N GLY A 212 4.19 32.63 -38.11
CA GLY A 212 5.65 32.66 -38.01
C GLY A 212 6.35 31.72 -38.99
N ILE A 213 5.84 30.50 -39.18
CA ILE A 213 6.38 29.52 -40.13
C ILE A 213 6.33 30.03 -41.57
N GLN A 214 5.40 30.92 -41.93
CA GLN A 214 5.37 31.52 -43.27
C GLN A 214 6.64 32.33 -43.57
N TYR A 215 7.15 33.05 -42.56
CA TYR A 215 8.35 33.89 -42.66
C TYR A 215 9.63 33.08 -42.36
N LEU A 216 9.56 32.10 -41.48
CA LEU A 216 10.70 31.38 -40.89
C LEU A 216 10.64 29.88 -41.16
N LYS A 217 10.46 29.51 -42.42
CA LYS A 217 10.21 28.11 -42.85
C LYS A 217 11.28 27.11 -42.40
N SER A 218 12.53 27.54 -42.30
CA SER A 218 13.67 26.70 -41.90
C SER A 218 13.88 26.65 -40.38
N ASP A 219 13.18 27.46 -39.59
CA ASP A 219 13.36 27.50 -38.15
C ASP A 219 12.59 26.37 -37.48
N SER A 220 13.32 25.37 -36.98
CA SER A 220 12.75 24.17 -36.33
C SER A 220 11.99 24.50 -35.05
N SER A 221 12.32 25.59 -34.36
CA SER A 221 11.73 25.93 -33.07
C SER A 221 10.23 26.27 -33.14
N LEU A 222 9.78 26.84 -34.25
CA LEU A 222 8.37 27.17 -34.46
C LEU A 222 7.52 25.92 -34.63
N TYR A 223 8.07 24.89 -35.28
CA TYR A 223 7.41 23.60 -35.41
C TYR A 223 7.35 22.86 -34.06
N LYS A 224 8.40 22.95 -33.22
CA LYS A 224 8.36 22.45 -31.83
C LYS A 224 7.26 23.15 -31.02
N GLY A 225 7.19 24.48 -31.08
CA GLY A 225 6.14 25.26 -30.43
C GLY A 225 4.73 24.87 -30.89
N LEU A 226 4.53 24.73 -32.21
CA LEU A 226 3.26 24.29 -32.78
C LEU A 226 2.91 22.84 -32.38
N SER A 227 3.90 21.95 -32.28
CA SER A 227 3.68 20.60 -31.76
C SER A 227 3.15 20.61 -30.32
N GLN A 228 3.69 21.46 -29.45
CA GLN A 228 3.21 21.62 -28.08
C GLN A 228 1.75 22.10 -28.02
N VAL A 229 1.34 22.98 -28.94
CA VAL A 229 -0.06 23.40 -29.07
C VAL A 229 -0.96 22.22 -29.42
N TYR A 230 -0.58 21.41 -30.41
CA TYR A 230 -1.36 20.23 -30.79
C TYR A 230 -1.37 19.14 -29.70
N ARG A 231 -0.25 18.95 -28.99
CA ARG A 231 -0.19 18.05 -27.82
C ARG A 231 -1.17 18.50 -26.74
N ALA A 232 -1.23 19.80 -26.42
CA ALA A 232 -2.19 20.34 -25.45
C ALA A 232 -3.66 20.20 -25.89
N LEU A 233 -3.91 20.19 -27.20
CA LEU A 233 -5.23 19.90 -27.79
C LEU A 233 -5.53 18.39 -27.90
N ASN A 234 -4.62 17.51 -27.46
CA ASN A 234 -4.67 16.05 -27.66
C ASN A 234 -4.73 15.63 -29.15
N ASP A 235 -4.30 16.50 -30.08
CA ASP A 235 -4.16 16.18 -31.50
C ASP A 235 -2.74 15.62 -31.75
N TYR A 236 -2.56 14.38 -31.28
CA TYR A 236 -1.27 13.69 -31.31
C TYR A 236 -0.71 13.48 -32.72
N GLU A 237 -1.58 13.32 -33.72
CA GLU A 237 -1.18 13.15 -35.13
C GLU A 237 -0.51 14.41 -35.67
N LYS A 238 -1.16 15.57 -35.52
CA LYS A 238 -0.55 16.84 -35.93
C LYS A 238 0.69 17.17 -35.11
N ALA A 239 0.68 16.90 -33.80
CA ALA A 239 1.85 17.12 -32.96
C ALA A 239 3.07 16.32 -33.45
N THR A 240 2.87 15.06 -33.85
CA THR A 240 3.91 14.17 -34.37
C THR A 240 4.41 14.67 -35.73
N PHE A 241 3.49 15.09 -36.60
CA PHE A 241 3.81 15.66 -37.90
C PHE A 241 4.69 16.92 -37.76
N GLN A 242 4.35 17.85 -36.87
CA GLN A 242 5.16 19.06 -36.67
C GLN A 242 6.56 18.76 -36.14
N LEU A 243 6.73 17.77 -35.25
CA LEU A 243 8.06 17.37 -34.78
C LEU A 243 8.88 16.68 -35.88
N THR A 244 8.22 15.93 -36.77
CA THR A 244 8.86 15.36 -37.96
C THR A 244 9.31 16.47 -38.91
N GLU A 245 8.46 17.47 -39.13
CA GLU A 245 8.84 18.67 -39.89
C GLU A 245 10.03 19.36 -39.21
N SER A 246 10.01 19.61 -37.90
CA SER A 246 11.14 20.16 -37.14
C SER A 246 12.45 19.40 -37.41
N LEU A 247 12.42 18.07 -37.29
CA LEU A 247 13.58 17.20 -37.51
C LEU A 247 14.06 17.17 -38.97
N SER A 248 13.17 17.37 -39.95
CA SER A 248 13.59 17.46 -41.34
C SER A 248 14.37 18.75 -41.66
N ARG A 249 14.23 19.81 -40.85
CA ARG A 249 15.00 21.05 -40.95
C ARG A 249 16.30 20.95 -40.15
N HIS A 250 16.22 20.37 -38.96
CA HIS A 250 17.37 20.15 -38.09
C HIS A 250 17.32 18.73 -37.50
N ASN A 251 17.99 17.79 -38.17
CA ASN A 251 17.92 16.36 -37.84
C ASN A 251 18.77 15.95 -36.64
N GLN A 252 19.62 16.84 -36.12
CA GLN A 252 20.44 16.67 -34.92
C GLN A 252 19.86 17.44 -33.72
N ASP A 253 18.53 17.57 -33.64
CA ASP A 253 17.86 18.25 -32.53
C ASP A 253 17.46 17.24 -31.44
N SER A 254 18.30 17.12 -30.40
CA SER A 254 18.02 16.25 -29.24
C SER A 254 16.69 16.58 -28.56
N GLU A 255 16.34 17.86 -28.46
CA GLU A 255 15.10 18.31 -27.81
C GLU A 255 13.87 17.88 -28.64
N ALA A 256 13.94 17.97 -29.97
CA ALA A 256 12.85 17.51 -30.84
C ALA A 256 12.62 16.00 -30.72
N TYR A 257 13.69 15.18 -30.64
CA TYR A 257 13.55 13.74 -30.39
C TYR A 257 12.98 13.44 -29.01
N LEU A 258 13.39 14.18 -27.97
CA LEU A 258 12.82 14.03 -26.63
C LEU A 258 11.32 14.34 -26.64
N MET A 259 10.90 15.44 -27.25
CA MET A 259 9.48 15.81 -27.38
C MET A 259 8.68 14.75 -28.16
N LEU A 260 9.28 14.14 -29.18
CA LEU A 260 8.63 13.08 -29.97
C LEU A 260 8.50 11.79 -29.15
N GLY A 261 9.51 11.46 -28.35
CA GLY A 261 9.46 10.35 -27.40
C GLY A 261 8.37 10.53 -26.35
N ASP A 262 8.27 11.73 -25.75
CA ASP A 262 7.21 12.08 -24.81
C ASP A 262 5.82 11.93 -25.45
N LEU A 263 5.68 12.38 -26.70
CA LEU A 263 4.42 12.30 -27.44
C LEU A 263 4.00 10.86 -27.73
N TYR A 264 4.96 9.97 -28.05
CA TYR A 264 4.69 8.54 -28.19
C TYR A 264 4.39 7.88 -26.85
N SER A 265 5.05 8.30 -25.78
CA SER A 265 4.79 7.83 -24.42
C SER A 265 3.36 8.16 -23.98
N ASP A 266 2.89 9.39 -24.23
CA ASP A 266 1.50 9.81 -23.94
C ASP A 266 0.46 8.95 -24.69
N GLN A 267 0.81 8.45 -25.87
CA GLN A 267 -0.03 7.56 -26.69
C GLN A 267 0.06 6.08 -26.28
N GLY A 268 0.87 5.72 -25.27
CA GLY A 268 1.13 4.33 -24.88
C GLY A 268 2.00 3.55 -25.89
N LYS A 269 2.68 4.24 -26.82
CA LYS A 269 3.52 3.65 -27.87
C LYS A 269 4.97 3.51 -27.38
N ALA A 270 5.18 2.59 -26.44
CA ALA A 270 6.43 2.44 -25.71
C ALA A 270 7.65 2.16 -26.62
N ASP A 271 7.53 1.30 -27.64
CA ASP A 271 8.62 0.99 -28.60
C ASP A 271 9.10 2.24 -29.35
N MET A 272 8.15 3.05 -29.82
CA MET A 272 8.48 4.28 -30.55
C MET A 272 9.08 5.33 -29.61
N ALA A 273 8.56 5.45 -28.39
CA ALA A 273 9.10 6.35 -27.37
C ALA A 273 10.56 6.02 -27.05
N GLU A 274 10.87 4.75 -26.78
CA GLU A 274 12.24 4.28 -26.51
C GLU A 274 13.19 4.65 -27.66
N SER A 275 12.77 4.38 -28.91
CA SER A 275 13.55 4.69 -30.10
C SER A 275 13.92 6.18 -30.16
N GLN A 276 12.95 7.08 -29.91
CA GLN A 276 13.20 8.52 -29.94
C GLN A 276 14.06 9.00 -28.76
N TYR A 277 13.85 8.48 -27.54
CA TYR A 277 14.70 8.81 -26.41
C TYR A 277 16.16 8.39 -26.63
N ARG A 278 16.41 7.26 -27.31
CA ARG A 278 17.77 6.88 -27.72
C ARG A 278 18.37 7.83 -28.75
N GLN A 279 17.59 8.34 -29.70
CA GLN A 279 18.06 9.40 -30.61
C GLN A 279 18.36 10.70 -29.85
N ALA A 280 17.48 11.09 -28.92
CA ALA A 280 17.67 12.27 -28.08
C ALA A 280 18.98 12.16 -27.28
N LEU A 281 19.24 11.01 -26.64
CA LEU A 281 20.48 10.73 -25.92
C LEU A 281 21.69 10.75 -26.86
N ARG A 282 21.59 10.09 -28.02
CA ARG A 282 22.67 10.08 -29.02
C ARG A 282 23.06 11.50 -29.44
N TRP A 283 22.10 12.34 -29.84
CA TRP A 283 22.38 13.70 -30.31
C TRP A 283 22.71 14.66 -29.18
N ALA A 284 22.37 14.34 -27.94
CA ALA A 284 22.85 15.08 -26.77
C ALA A 284 24.31 14.73 -26.41
N GLU A 285 24.77 13.52 -26.72
CA GLU A 285 26.13 13.03 -26.47
C GLU A 285 27.08 13.19 -27.67
N ASP A 286 26.55 13.43 -28.88
CA ASP A 286 27.36 13.60 -30.09
C ASP A 286 28.15 14.92 -30.00
N PRO A 287 29.50 14.89 -29.97
CA PRO A 287 30.28 16.11 -30.00
C PRO A 287 30.03 16.82 -31.34
N VAL A 288 29.58 18.07 -31.31
CA VAL A 288 29.67 18.93 -32.49
C VAL A 288 31.15 19.00 -32.87
N VAL A 289 31.56 18.25 -33.89
CA VAL A 289 32.93 18.26 -34.42
C VAL A 289 33.15 19.62 -35.09
N THR A 290 33.45 20.61 -34.28
CA THR A 290 34.07 21.86 -34.71
C THR A 290 35.52 21.77 -34.26
N LEU A 291 36.43 21.81 -35.24
CA LEU A 291 37.88 21.62 -35.09
C LEU A 291 38.45 22.21 -33.78
N GLY A 292 38.72 21.34 -32.80
CA GLY A 292 39.60 21.64 -31.67
C GLY A 292 38.96 21.87 -30.30
N GLN A 293 37.69 21.53 -30.07
CA GLN A 293 37.07 21.66 -28.74
C GLN A 293 37.11 20.35 -27.94
N ASP A 294 37.46 20.45 -26.65
CA ASP A 294 37.23 19.40 -25.67
C ASP A 294 35.73 19.10 -25.56
N ARG A 295 35.44 17.82 -25.34
CA ARG A 295 34.11 17.21 -25.26
C ARG A 295 33.20 18.00 -24.30
N VAL A 296 32.20 18.73 -24.81
CA VAL A 296 31.12 19.25 -23.96
C VAL A 296 30.25 18.07 -23.58
N GLU A 297 30.60 17.37 -22.50
CA GLU A 297 29.82 16.24 -22.02
C GLU A 297 28.44 16.71 -21.55
N LEU A 298 27.38 16.04 -22.01
CA LEU A 298 26.03 16.26 -21.50
C LEU A 298 26.05 16.21 -19.97
N ALA A 299 25.52 17.25 -19.33
CA ALA A 299 25.45 17.35 -17.88
C ALA A 299 24.89 16.02 -17.29
N PRO A 300 25.56 15.42 -16.27
CA PRO A 300 25.17 14.11 -15.74
C PRO A 300 23.69 13.99 -15.41
N VAL A 301 23.07 15.05 -14.86
CA VAL A 301 21.65 15.11 -14.53
C VAL A 301 20.74 14.93 -15.76
N LYS A 302 21.03 15.62 -16.88
CA LYS A 302 20.26 15.49 -18.12
C LYS A 302 20.44 14.11 -18.74
N ARG A 303 21.63 13.52 -18.59
CA ARG A 303 21.90 12.17 -19.06
C ARG A 303 21.11 11.13 -18.27
N ALA A 304 21.09 11.26 -16.94
CA ALA A 304 20.27 10.42 -16.07
C ALA A 304 18.79 10.50 -16.45
N GLU A 305 18.27 11.71 -16.71
CA GLU A 305 16.88 11.92 -17.14
C GLU A 305 16.51 11.18 -18.44
N LEU A 306 17.34 11.29 -19.48
CA LEU A 306 17.09 10.60 -20.75
C LEU A 306 17.16 9.08 -20.61
N ILE A 307 18.13 8.56 -19.86
CA ILE A 307 18.24 7.12 -19.60
C ILE A 307 17.05 6.63 -18.78
N PHE A 308 16.57 7.42 -17.83
CA PHE A 308 15.37 7.09 -17.07
C PHE A 308 14.11 7.02 -17.94
N LYS A 309 13.93 7.96 -18.87
CA LYS A 309 12.84 7.89 -19.87
C LYS A 309 12.92 6.64 -20.75
N ILE A 310 14.13 6.20 -21.10
CA ILE A 310 14.35 4.90 -21.78
C ILE A 310 13.92 3.74 -20.88
N ALA A 311 14.29 3.74 -19.59
CA ALA A 311 13.87 2.71 -18.65
C ALA A 311 12.34 2.62 -18.52
N GLN A 312 11.65 3.76 -18.40
CA GLN A 312 10.19 3.82 -18.35
C GLN A 312 9.54 3.26 -19.63
N ALA A 313 10.10 3.59 -20.80
CA ALA A 313 9.63 3.03 -22.06
C ALA A 313 9.83 1.51 -22.11
N LEU A 314 10.98 0.98 -21.70
CA LEU A 314 11.26 -0.46 -21.63
C LEU A 314 10.31 -1.19 -20.66
N SER A 315 10.01 -0.60 -19.50
CA SER A 315 8.98 -1.10 -18.58
C SER A 315 7.59 -1.14 -19.24
N GLY A 316 7.23 -0.12 -20.04
CA GLY A 316 5.99 -0.13 -20.83
C GLY A 316 5.92 -1.28 -21.85
N GLN A 317 7.07 -1.72 -22.36
CA GLN A 317 7.21 -2.89 -23.23
C GLN A 317 7.28 -4.22 -22.47
N LYS A 318 7.24 -4.19 -21.13
CA LYS A 318 7.47 -5.34 -20.24
C LYS A 318 8.86 -5.97 -20.37
N GLN A 319 9.84 -5.21 -20.85
CA GLN A 319 11.24 -5.63 -20.92
C GLN A 319 11.94 -5.28 -19.59
N TRP A 320 11.54 -5.97 -18.51
CA TRP A 320 11.91 -5.61 -17.14
C TRP A 320 13.42 -5.63 -16.89
N GLU A 321 14.12 -6.64 -17.39
CA GLU A 321 15.58 -6.76 -17.28
C GLU A 321 16.30 -5.54 -17.88
N LEU A 322 15.91 -5.12 -19.09
CA LEU A 322 16.50 -3.96 -19.76
C LEU A 322 16.11 -2.64 -19.06
N ALA A 323 14.90 -2.56 -18.51
CA ALA A 323 14.49 -1.41 -17.70
C ALA A 323 15.34 -1.29 -16.42
N ILE A 324 15.59 -2.39 -15.73
CA ILE A 324 16.46 -2.47 -14.54
C ILE A 324 17.87 -1.99 -14.88
N GLU A 325 18.46 -2.47 -15.97
CA GLU A 325 19.79 -2.04 -16.44
C GLU A 325 19.84 -0.53 -16.73
N ALA A 326 18.80 -0.01 -17.39
CA ALA A 326 18.70 1.42 -17.70
C ALA A 326 18.55 2.27 -16.42
N ASP A 327 17.71 1.87 -15.46
CA ASP A 327 17.56 2.57 -14.18
C ASP A 327 18.87 2.60 -13.38
N GLN A 328 19.57 1.45 -13.29
CA GLN A 328 20.87 1.37 -12.64
C GLN A 328 21.88 2.31 -13.30
N LYS A 329 21.91 2.34 -14.63
CA LYS A 329 22.78 3.24 -15.39
C LYS A 329 22.41 4.72 -15.20
N ALA A 330 21.12 5.06 -15.11
CA ALA A 330 20.69 6.43 -14.81
C ALA A 330 21.17 6.87 -13.42
N LEU A 331 21.09 5.96 -12.42
CA LEU A 331 21.58 6.19 -11.06
C LEU A 331 23.11 6.31 -10.96
N GLU A 332 23.89 5.79 -11.92
CA GLU A 332 25.34 6.04 -11.98
C GLU A 332 25.64 7.53 -12.24
N PHE A 333 24.79 8.20 -13.03
CA PHE A 333 24.94 9.63 -13.37
C PHE A 333 24.29 10.56 -12.34
N ASP A 334 23.19 10.14 -11.72
CA ASP A 334 22.53 10.88 -10.65
C ASP A 334 22.00 9.95 -9.54
N LYS A 335 22.77 9.85 -8.46
CA LYS A 335 22.46 8.99 -7.31
C LYS A 335 21.40 9.56 -6.38
N THR A 336 20.95 10.80 -6.60
CA THR A 336 20.03 11.51 -5.71
C THR A 336 18.56 11.35 -6.09
N ARG A 337 18.28 10.58 -7.15
CA ARG A 337 16.96 10.40 -7.76
C ARG A 337 16.18 9.25 -7.14
N SER A 338 15.37 9.57 -6.13
CA SER A 338 14.47 8.62 -5.45
C SER A 338 13.37 8.08 -6.37
N ASP A 339 12.90 8.86 -7.34
CA ASP A 339 11.94 8.46 -8.37
C ASP A 339 12.47 7.33 -9.27
N ILE A 340 13.76 7.38 -9.63
CA ILE A 340 14.43 6.29 -10.37
C ILE A 340 14.53 5.03 -9.50
N LYS A 341 14.82 5.17 -8.19
CA LYS A 341 14.82 4.03 -7.25
C LYS A 341 13.44 3.40 -7.09
N VAL A 342 12.37 4.21 -7.08
CA VAL A 342 10.99 3.72 -7.09
C VAL A 342 10.70 2.90 -8.35
N HIS A 343 11.04 3.43 -9.53
CA HIS A 343 10.82 2.73 -10.79
C HIS A 343 11.65 1.43 -10.87
N LEU A 344 12.90 1.46 -10.40
CA LEU A 344 13.75 0.28 -10.28
C LEU A 344 13.10 -0.79 -9.38
N GLY A 345 12.53 -0.39 -8.24
CA GLY A 345 11.79 -1.29 -7.35
C GLY A 345 10.54 -1.89 -8.01
N GLN A 346 9.81 -1.10 -8.80
CA GLN A 346 8.67 -1.57 -9.59
C GLN A 346 9.10 -2.56 -10.69
N ALA A 347 10.21 -2.29 -11.38
CA ALA A 347 10.75 -3.17 -12.41
C ALA A 347 11.23 -4.50 -11.81
N TYR A 348 11.97 -4.48 -10.69
CA TYR A 348 12.32 -5.70 -9.96
C TYR A 348 11.09 -6.49 -9.50
N ALA A 349 10.05 -5.81 -9.02
CA ALA A 349 8.82 -6.47 -8.60
C ALA A 349 8.11 -7.16 -9.78
N ALA A 350 8.04 -6.50 -10.93
CA ALA A 350 7.43 -7.03 -12.16
C ALA A 350 8.22 -8.20 -12.75
N ASP A 351 9.55 -8.18 -12.59
CA ASP A 351 10.45 -9.28 -12.99
C ASP A 351 10.41 -10.48 -12.03
N GLY A 352 9.79 -10.34 -10.85
CA GLY A 352 9.72 -11.37 -9.82
C GLY A 352 10.88 -11.39 -8.83
N GLN A 353 11.78 -10.39 -8.89
CA GLN A 353 12.91 -10.22 -7.98
C GLN A 353 12.49 -9.49 -6.69
N GLY A 354 11.69 -10.15 -5.86
CA GLY A 354 11.09 -9.54 -4.67
C GLY A 354 12.09 -8.96 -3.66
N THR A 355 13.25 -9.59 -3.46
CA THR A 355 14.28 -9.11 -2.51
C THR A 355 14.93 -7.80 -2.97
N GLU A 356 15.24 -7.69 -4.26
CA GLU A 356 15.83 -6.48 -4.83
C GLU A 356 14.78 -5.35 -4.93
N ALA A 357 13.52 -5.70 -5.19
CA ALA A 357 12.41 -4.74 -5.11
C ALA A 357 12.29 -4.12 -3.72
N GLU A 358 12.26 -4.95 -2.66
CA GLU A 358 12.21 -4.47 -1.27
C GLU A 358 13.39 -3.55 -0.93
N LYS A 359 14.59 -3.91 -1.38
CA LYS A 359 15.78 -3.10 -1.18
C LYS A 359 15.69 -1.75 -1.90
N ALA A 360 15.25 -1.73 -3.16
CA ALA A 360 15.10 -0.51 -3.94
C ALA A 360 14.05 0.44 -3.33
N PHE A 361 12.91 -0.09 -2.86
CA PHE A 361 11.90 0.72 -2.15
C PHE A 361 12.43 1.23 -0.81
N ALA A 362 13.19 0.44 -0.06
CA ALA A 362 13.79 0.88 1.20
C ALA A 362 14.83 2.00 0.98
N GLU A 363 15.64 1.89 -0.08
CA GLU A 363 16.58 2.95 -0.47
C GLU A 363 15.85 4.23 -0.89
N ALA A 364 14.78 4.13 -1.69
CA ALA A 364 13.96 5.28 -2.07
C ALA A 364 13.34 5.98 -0.84
N LEU A 365 12.78 5.21 0.10
CA LEU A 365 12.23 5.73 1.35
C LEU A 365 13.30 6.35 2.26
N ALA A 366 14.53 5.85 2.22
CA ALA A 366 15.64 6.44 2.99
C ALA A 366 16.10 7.78 2.39
N MET A 367 16.00 7.95 1.07
CA MET A 367 16.30 9.21 0.38
C MET A 367 15.25 10.26 0.69
N ASP A 368 13.96 9.93 0.51
CA ASP A 368 12.85 10.87 0.68
C ASP A 368 11.71 10.27 1.55
N PRO A 369 11.87 10.21 2.88
CA PRO A 369 10.93 9.50 3.76
C PRO A 369 9.49 10.02 3.77
N GLY A 370 9.28 11.28 3.36
CA GLY A 370 7.97 11.95 3.37
C GLY A 370 7.42 12.26 1.98
N GLN A 371 8.09 11.87 0.90
CA GLN A 371 7.62 12.18 -0.45
C GLN A 371 6.39 11.32 -0.79
N PRO A 372 5.24 11.93 -1.12
CA PRO A 372 3.99 11.20 -1.36
C PRO A 372 4.09 10.08 -2.40
N ASP A 373 4.80 10.33 -3.51
CA ASP A 373 4.92 9.37 -4.62
C ASP A 373 5.73 8.13 -4.21
N VAL A 374 6.81 8.31 -3.45
CA VAL A 374 7.65 7.21 -2.93
C VAL A 374 6.86 6.38 -1.93
N LEU A 375 6.20 7.03 -0.97
CA LEU A 375 5.35 6.38 0.03
C LEU A 375 4.21 5.59 -0.62
N LEU A 376 3.54 6.18 -1.62
CA LEU A 376 2.45 5.55 -2.35
C LEU A 376 2.94 4.33 -3.14
N ALA A 377 4.05 4.45 -3.87
CA ALA A 377 4.60 3.35 -4.65
C ALA A 377 5.05 2.17 -3.77
N ALA A 378 5.79 2.44 -2.68
CA ALA A 378 6.19 1.41 -1.72
C ALA A 378 4.99 0.79 -1.00
N GLY A 379 3.99 1.61 -0.62
CA GLY A 379 2.74 1.15 -0.03
C GLY A 379 1.97 0.21 -0.96
N ARG A 380 1.85 0.55 -2.25
CA ARG A 380 1.22 -0.29 -3.28
C ARG A 380 1.99 -1.59 -3.53
N TYR A 381 3.32 -1.54 -3.49
CA TYR A 381 4.15 -2.75 -3.59
C TYR A 381 3.85 -3.72 -2.44
N TYR A 382 3.87 -3.26 -1.19
CA TYR A 382 3.54 -4.10 -0.04
C TYR A 382 2.09 -4.59 -0.07
N LEU A 383 1.15 -3.76 -0.53
CA LEU A 383 -0.25 -4.14 -0.73
C LEU A 383 -0.37 -5.27 -1.77
N GLY A 384 0.32 -5.17 -2.91
CA GLY A 384 0.35 -6.22 -3.94
C GLY A 384 0.93 -7.54 -3.41
N GLY A 385 1.92 -7.47 -2.52
CA GLY A 385 2.47 -8.62 -1.78
C GLY A 385 1.59 -9.11 -0.62
N LYS A 386 0.36 -8.59 -0.45
CA LYS A 386 -0.56 -8.88 0.68
C LYS A 386 0.04 -8.59 2.07
N ARG A 387 1.07 -7.74 2.14
CA ARG A 387 1.75 -7.32 3.39
C ARG A 387 1.06 -6.08 3.97
N TYR A 388 -0.21 -6.23 4.38
CA TYR A 388 -1.06 -5.11 4.76
C TYR A 388 -0.53 -4.28 5.94
N GLU A 389 0.10 -4.92 6.94
CA GLU A 389 0.68 -4.22 8.09
C GLU A 389 1.90 -3.33 7.71
N ALA A 390 2.62 -3.67 6.64
CA ALA A 390 3.70 -2.84 6.10
C ALA A 390 3.16 -1.72 5.20
N ALA A 391 2.11 -1.99 4.42
CA ALA A 391 1.49 -1.01 3.54
C ALA A 391 0.77 0.11 4.30
N ARG A 392 0.06 -0.23 5.39
CA ARG A 392 -0.79 0.71 6.16
C ARG A 392 -0.06 2.00 6.59
N PRO A 393 1.09 1.96 7.30
CA PRO A 393 1.73 3.19 7.78
C PRO A 393 2.26 4.08 6.65
N LEU A 394 2.66 3.52 5.51
CA LEU A 394 3.14 4.29 4.36
C LEU A 394 1.96 5.03 3.68
N LEU A 395 0.89 4.31 3.38
CA LEU A 395 -0.30 4.86 2.73
C LEU A 395 -1.04 5.85 3.64
N SER A 396 -1.03 5.61 4.96
CA SER A 396 -1.60 6.55 5.93
C SER A 396 -0.86 7.89 5.94
N GLN A 397 0.48 7.90 5.79
CA GLN A 397 1.25 9.13 5.70
C GLN A 397 0.90 9.94 4.44
N VAL A 398 0.69 9.28 3.30
CA VAL A 398 0.24 9.95 2.06
C VAL A 398 -1.10 10.63 2.27
N VAL A 399 -2.08 9.92 2.84
CA VAL A 399 -3.42 10.47 3.11
C VAL A 399 -3.39 11.58 4.17
N GLN A 400 -2.49 11.51 5.15
CA GLN A 400 -2.30 12.58 6.14
C GLN A 400 -1.68 13.84 5.54
N ALA A 401 -0.74 13.69 4.61
CA ALA A 401 -0.11 14.81 3.92
C ALA A 401 -1.05 15.44 2.88
N ASP A 402 -1.77 14.61 2.13
CA ASP A 402 -2.78 15.02 1.15
C ASP A 402 -4.03 14.14 1.25
N GLY A 403 -5.00 14.61 2.03
CA GLY A 403 -6.31 13.96 2.17
C GLY A 403 -7.17 14.00 0.89
N ARG A 404 -6.69 14.63 -0.18
CA ARG A 404 -7.36 14.68 -1.50
C ARG A 404 -6.77 13.70 -2.50
N ASN A 405 -5.73 12.96 -2.14
CA ASN A 405 -5.13 11.95 -3.02
C ASN A 405 -6.04 10.71 -3.14
N VAL A 406 -6.82 10.66 -4.22
CA VAL A 406 -7.79 9.60 -4.49
C VAL A 406 -7.12 8.23 -4.60
N GLU A 407 -5.94 8.14 -5.20
CA GLU A 407 -5.22 6.87 -5.35
C GLU A 407 -4.77 6.32 -3.99
N ALA A 408 -4.22 7.19 -3.12
CA ALA A 408 -3.81 6.82 -1.78
C ALA A 408 -5.00 6.39 -0.91
N LEU A 409 -6.15 7.07 -1.02
CA LEU A 409 -7.39 6.68 -0.34
C LEU A 409 -7.86 5.29 -0.78
N ILE A 410 -7.86 5.00 -2.08
CA ILE A 410 -8.21 3.66 -2.59
C ILE A 410 -7.21 2.62 -2.11
N ALA A 411 -5.90 2.88 -2.20
CA ALA A 411 -4.87 1.92 -1.75
C ALA A 411 -4.94 1.64 -0.25
N LEU A 412 -5.23 2.65 0.57
CA LEU A 412 -5.44 2.48 2.01
C LEU A 412 -6.73 1.70 2.28
N GLY A 413 -7.80 1.99 1.54
CA GLY A 413 -9.03 1.19 1.54
C GLY A 413 -8.77 -0.28 1.22
N ASP A 414 -8.01 -0.57 0.15
CA ASP A 414 -7.60 -1.91 -0.26
C ASP A 414 -6.76 -2.60 0.83
N THR A 415 -5.92 -1.85 1.54
CA THR A 415 -5.13 -2.36 2.68
C THR A 415 -6.01 -2.80 3.84
N TYR A 416 -7.04 -2.01 4.17
CA TYR A 416 -8.01 -2.37 5.21
C TYR A 416 -8.92 -3.52 4.77
N ALA A 417 -9.36 -3.54 3.51
CA ALA A 417 -10.18 -4.61 2.94
C ALA A 417 -9.42 -5.95 2.97
N GLY A 418 -8.15 -5.95 2.55
CA GLY A 418 -7.28 -7.13 2.61
C GLY A 418 -7.03 -7.63 4.04
N SER A 419 -7.07 -6.73 5.03
CA SER A 419 -7.00 -7.06 6.46
C SER A 419 -8.37 -7.41 7.08
N GLN A 420 -9.41 -7.60 6.26
CA GLN A 420 -10.79 -7.88 6.66
C GLN A 420 -11.44 -6.83 7.58
N ARG A 421 -10.95 -5.58 7.52
CA ARG A 421 -11.49 -4.44 8.28
C ARG A 421 -12.42 -3.62 7.40
N TYR A 422 -13.54 -4.22 7.02
CA TYR A 422 -14.46 -3.71 6.00
C TYR A 422 -15.02 -2.31 6.28
N TRP A 423 -15.34 -1.99 7.54
CA TRP A 423 -15.84 -0.65 7.91
C TRP A 423 -14.81 0.46 7.66
N GLN A 424 -13.53 0.19 7.91
CA GLN A 424 -12.46 1.16 7.64
C GLN A 424 -12.22 1.30 6.13
N ALA A 425 -12.26 0.17 5.41
CA ALA A 425 -12.14 0.17 3.96
C ALA A 425 -13.24 0.99 3.27
N GLU A 426 -14.50 0.78 3.68
CA GLU A 426 -15.65 1.54 3.19
C GLU A 426 -15.46 3.04 3.38
N ASP A 427 -15.02 3.48 4.55
CA ASP A 427 -14.83 4.90 4.85
C ASP A 427 -13.86 5.56 3.85
N PHE A 428 -12.70 4.93 3.62
CA PHE A 428 -11.73 5.44 2.65
C PHE A 428 -12.23 5.41 1.20
N TYR A 429 -12.97 4.36 0.79
CA TYR A 429 -13.57 4.35 -0.55
C TYR A 429 -14.65 5.42 -0.71
N ARG A 430 -15.46 5.69 0.32
CA ARG A 430 -16.45 6.77 0.29
C ARG A 430 -15.78 8.14 0.24
N GLN A 431 -14.67 8.35 0.95
CA GLN A 431 -13.85 9.56 0.83
C GLN A 431 -13.31 9.73 -0.60
N ALA A 432 -12.76 8.67 -1.20
CA ALA A 432 -12.30 8.68 -2.59
C ALA A 432 -13.44 9.03 -3.57
N LEU A 433 -14.65 8.49 -3.35
CA LEU A 433 -15.83 8.76 -4.16
C LEU A 433 -16.45 10.15 -3.91
N ALA A 434 -16.21 10.76 -2.75
CA ALA A 434 -16.60 12.15 -2.51
C ALA A 434 -15.76 13.12 -3.37
N LEU A 435 -14.48 12.80 -3.58
CA LEU A 435 -13.55 13.58 -4.40
C LEU A 435 -13.70 13.27 -5.89
N ALA A 436 -13.89 12.00 -6.24
CA ALA A 436 -14.04 11.51 -7.60
C ALA A 436 -15.30 10.63 -7.74
N PRO A 437 -16.51 11.23 -7.86
CA PRO A 437 -17.78 10.49 -7.87
C PRO A 437 -17.95 9.47 -9.00
N LYS A 438 -17.15 9.54 -10.07
CA LYS A 438 -17.22 8.61 -11.20
C LYS A 438 -16.05 7.63 -11.24
N ASN A 439 -15.29 7.50 -10.14
CA ASN A 439 -14.15 6.61 -10.08
C ASN A 439 -14.62 5.13 -10.06
N ILE A 440 -14.44 4.45 -11.20
CA ILE A 440 -14.86 3.06 -11.44
C ILE A 440 -14.17 2.11 -10.45
N VAL A 441 -12.87 2.31 -10.19
CA VAL A 441 -12.08 1.47 -9.28
C VAL A 441 -12.65 1.56 -7.86
N ALA A 442 -12.87 2.76 -7.34
CA ALA A 442 -13.41 2.96 -6.00
C ALA A 442 -14.85 2.41 -5.86
N LEU A 443 -15.69 2.54 -6.89
CA LEU A 443 -17.03 1.95 -6.91
C LEU A 443 -16.97 0.41 -6.85
N ASN A 444 -16.13 -0.20 -7.69
CA ASN A 444 -15.96 -1.66 -7.69
C ASN A 444 -15.47 -2.17 -6.34
N ARG A 445 -14.45 -1.52 -5.77
CA ARG A 445 -13.89 -1.84 -4.45
C ARG A 445 -14.90 -1.68 -3.32
N LEU A 446 -15.69 -0.59 -3.32
CA LEU A 446 -16.75 -0.36 -2.34
C LEU A 446 -17.85 -1.43 -2.46
N GLY A 447 -18.29 -1.75 -3.68
CA GLY A 447 -19.29 -2.79 -3.93
C GLY A 447 -18.83 -4.15 -3.41
N ALA A 448 -17.57 -4.51 -3.67
CA ALA A 448 -16.96 -5.75 -3.18
C ALA A 448 -16.93 -5.80 -1.63
N VAL A 449 -16.53 -4.71 -0.96
CA VAL A 449 -16.53 -4.66 0.51
C VAL A 449 -17.94 -4.72 1.10
N LEU A 450 -18.93 -4.11 0.47
CA LEU A 450 -20.33 -4.20 0.91
C LEU A 450 -20.89 -5.62 0.74
N ARG A 451 -20.57 -6.28 -0.37
CA ARG A 451 -20.88 -7.70 -0.59
C ARG A 451 -20.22 -8.57 0.49
N ASP A 452 -18.92 -8.43 0.70
CA ASP A 452 -18.14 -9.29 1.61
C ASP A 452 -18.49 -9.05 3.10
N SER A 453 -19.10 -7.89 3.42
CA SER A 453 -19.63 -7.57 4.75
C SER A 453 -21.11 -7.96 4.95
N GLY A 454 -21.75 -8.56 3.94
CA GLY A 454 -23.15 -9.02 4.01
C GLY A 454 -24.20 -7.95 3.74
N ARG A 455 -23.80 -6.73 3.34
CA ARG A 455 -24.69 -5.59 3.06
C ARG A 455 -25.09 -5.57 1.58
N TYR A 456 -25.75 -6.64 1.15
CA TYR A 456 -26.00 -6.91 -0.28
C TYR A 456 -26.83 -5.83 -0.98
N GLU A 457 -27.87 -5.30 -0.34
CA GLU A 457 -28.71 -4.25 -0.95
C GLU A 457 -27.94 -2.95 -1.21
N GLU A 458 -27.02 -2.56 -0.33
CA GLU A 458 -26.15 -1.41 -0.57
C GLU A 458 -25.10 -1.72 -1.64
N GLY A 459 -24.57 -2.95 -1.65
CA GLY A 459 -23.69 -3.44 -2.71
C GLY A 459 -24.35 -3.36 -4.09
N LEU A 460 -25.62 -3.78 -4.20
CA LEU A 460 -26.41 -3.67 -5.42
C LEU A 460 -26.48 -2.22 -5.93
N GLN A 461 -26.78 -1.25 -5.05
CA GLN A 461 -26.83 0.17 -5.44
C GLN A 461 -25.50 0.66 -6.01
N VAL A 462 -24.38 0.27 -5.39
CA VAL A 462 -23.04 0.65 -5.85
C VAL A 462 -22.70 0.00 -7.19
N PHE A 463 -22.98 -1.30 -7.36
CA PHE A 463 -22.72 -1.98 -8.62
C PHE A 463 -23.65 -1.54 -9.76
N PHE A 464 -24.89 -1.15 -9.48
CA PHE A 464 -25.75 -0.50 -10.49
C PHE A 464 -25.15 0.81 -10.98
N ARG A 465 -24.69 1.65 -10.07
CA ARG A 465 -23.99 2.90 -10.45
C ARG A 465 -22.73 2.63 -11.25
N LEU A 466 -21.98 1.58 -10.93
CA LEU A 466 -20.79 1.17 -11.70
C LEU A 466 -21.17 0.74 -13.12
N LYS A 467 -22.20 -0.11 -13.25
CA LYS A 467 -22.77 -0.56 -14.52
C LYS A 467 -23.28 0.61 -15.38
N ASP A 468 -23.92 1.62 -14.78
CA ASP A 468 -24.43 2.79 -15.50
C ASP A 468 -23.31 3.70 -16.03
N LEU A 469 -22.15 3.70 -15.37
CA LEU A 469 -20.97 4.47 -15.80
C LEU A 469 -20.17 3.73 -16.88
N ASP A 470 -20.06 2.40 -16.76
CA ASP A 470 -19.36 1.54 -17.72
C ASP A 470 -20.19 0.28 -17.97
N THR A 471 -20.98 0.32 -19.05
CA THR A 471 -21.88 -0.77 -19.41
C THR A 471 -21.16 -2.04 -19.85
N ALA A 472 -19.86 -1.96 -20.17
CA ALA A 472 -19.03 -3.08 -20.57
C ALA A 472 -18.17 -3.63 -19.40
N HIS A 473 -18.36 -3.13 -18.18
CA HIS A 473 -17.58 -3.54 -17.02
C HIS A 473 -18.01 -4.91 -16.47
N ALA A 474 -17.37 -6.00 -16.90
CA ALA A 474 -17.72 -7.37 -16.50
C ALA A 474 -17.82 -7.57 -14.96
N ASP A 475 -16.89 -6.98 -14.20
CA ASP A 475 -16.87 -7.00 -12.73
C ASP A 475 -18.16 -6.47 -12.10
N ALA A 476 -18.80 -5.48 -12.70
CA ALA A 476 -20.05 -4.91 -12.18
C ALA A 476 -21.18 -5.93 -12.25
N TYR A 477 -21.26 -6.69 -13.35
CA TYR A 477 -22.26 -7.73 -13.54
C TYR A 477 -21.99 -8.94 -12.65
N VAL A 478 -20.72 -9.33 -12.47
CA VAL A 478 -20.34 -10.36 -11.48
C VAL A 478 -20.75 -9.92 -10.07
N GLY A 479 -20.42 -8.69 -9.68
CA GLY A 479 -20.79 -8.14 -8.37
C GLY A 479 -22.30 -8.08 -8.14
N LEU A 480 -23.09 -7.69 -9.15
CA LEU A 480 -24.56 -7.75 -9.10
C LEU A 480 -25.06 -9.20 -8.95
N GLY A 481 -24.53 -10.13 -9.75
CA GLY A 481 -24.86 -11.55 -9.68
C GLY A 481 -24.60 -12.11 -8.28
N ASP A 482 -23.42 -11.85 -7.73
CA ASP A 482 -23.04 -12.29 -6.39
C ASP A 482 -23.95 -11.69 -5.31
N CYS A 483 -24.23 -10.39 -5.38
CA CYS A 483 -25.10 -9.73 -4.41
C CYS A 483 -26.53 -10.27 -4.47
N TYR A 484 -27.09 -10.51 -5.66
CA TYR A 484 -28.42 -11.13 -5.78
C TYR A 484 -28.43 -12.57 -5.28
N TYR A 485 -27.42 -13.36 -5.62
CA TYR A 485 -27.32 -14.75 -5.19
C TYR A 485 -27.25 -14.86 -3.66
N LEU A 486 -26.33 -14.11 -3.04
CA LEU A 486 -26.13 -14.10 -1.58
C LEU A 486 -27.32 -13.49 -0.83
N ASN A 487 -28.11 -12.63 -1.47
CA ASN A 487 -29.35 -12.08 -0.92
C ASN A 487 -30.58 -13.00 -1.16
N GLY A 488 -30.37 -14.26 -1.56
CA GLY A 488 -31.44 -15.26 -1.74
C GLY A 488 -32.31 -15.04 -2.98
N ARG A 489 -31.80 -14.34 -4.00
CA ARG A 489 -32.51 -13.99 -5.25
C ARG A 489 -31.79 -14.61 -6.47
N PRO A 490 -31.78 -15.96 -6.59
CA PRO A 490 -31.01 -16.66 -7.62
C PRO A 490 -31.52 -16.43 -9.05
N ALA A 491 -32.81 -16.14 -9.24
CA ALA A 491 -33.39 -15.87 -10.56
C ALA A 491 -32.82 -14.58 -11.16
N GLU A 492 -32.71 -13.52 -10.37
CA GLU A 492 -32.08 -12.26 -10.78
C GLU A 492 -30.58 -12.45 -10.98
N ALA A 493 -29.90 -13.18 -10.08
CA ALA A 493 -28.48 -13.46 -10.17
C ALA A 493 -28.10 -14.11 -11.51
N ARG A 494 -28.92 -15.06 -11.99
CA ARG A 494 -28.73 -15.74 -13.28
C ARG A 494 -28.61 -14.74 -14.43
N SER A 495 -29.51 -13.76 -14.51
CA SER A 495 -29.49 -12.78 -15.60
C SER A 495 -28.19 -11.96 -15.61
N TYR A 496 -27.68 -11.59 -14.44
CA TYR A 496 -26.43 -10.83 -14.34
C TYR A 496 -25.20 -11.69 -14.63
N TYR A 497 -25.16 -12.95 -14.19
CA TYR A 497 -24.05 -13.84 -14.56
C TYR A 497 -24.04 -14.18 -16.06
N GLU A 498 -25.21 -14.31 -16.71
CA GLU A 498 -25.28 -14.49 -18.16
C GLU A 498 -24.79 -13.25 -18.93
N GLN A 499 -25.10 -12.04 -18.43
CA GLN A 499 -24.56 -10.80 -18.99
C GLN A 499 -23.04 -10.71 -18.78
N ALA A 500 -22.54 -11.03 -17.59
CA ALA A 500 -21.11 -11.10 -17.31
C ALA A 500 -20.42 -12.11 -18.25
N PHE A 501 -21.03 -13.27 -18.47
CA PHE A 501 -20.53 -14.30 -19.40
C PHE A 501 -20.46 -13.80 -20.84
N SER A 502 -21.43 -12.99 -21.27
CA SER A 502 -21.43 -12.42 -22.62
C SER A 502 -20.31 -11.40 -22.83
N LEU A 503 -19.87 -10.71 -21.76
CA LEU A 503 -18.78 -9.74 -21.79
C LEU A 503 -17.42 -10.41 -21.69
N ASP A 504 -17.25 -11.37 -20.79
CA ASP A 504 -16.03 -12.13 -20.59
C ASP A 504 -16.33 -13.61 -20.31
N GLN A 505 -16.10 -14.45 -21.33
CA GLN A 505 -16.29 -15.90 -21.23
C GLN A 505 -15.15 -16.59 -20.48
N SER A 506 -14.03 -15.89 -20.27
CA SER A 506 -12.82 -16.40 -19.62
C SER A 506 -12.73 -16.06 -18.13
N ASP A 507 -13.69 -15.32 -17.60
CA ASP A 507 -13.73 -14.99 -16.18
C ASP A 507 -14.15 -16.22 -15.34
N PRO A 508 -13.27 -16.77 -14.50
CA PRO A 508 -13.59 -17.93 -13.67
C PRO A 508 -14.71 -17.66 -12.67
N ARG A 509 -14.89 -16.41 -12.20
CA ARG A 509 -15.94 -16.05 -11.23
C ARG A 509 -17.34 -16.22 -11.81
N VAL A 510 -17.51 -15.93 -13.10
CA VAL A 510 -18.78 -16.11 -13.80
C VAL A 510 -19.16 -17.59 -13.86
N HIS A 511 -18.20 -18.45 -14.17
CA HIS A 511 -18.45 -19.91 -14.19
C HIS A 511 -18.71 -20.45 -12.79
N MET A 512 -18.07 -19.91 -11.75
CA MET A 512 -18.40 -20.23 -10.37
C MET A 512 -19.85 -19.84 -10.03
N GLY A 513 -20.25 -18.60 -10.30
CA GLY A 513 -21.62 -18.10 -10.06
C GLY A 513 -22.70 -18.93 -10.78
N LEU A 514 -22.50 -19.23 -12.06
CA LEU A 514 -23.40 -20.11 -12.82
C LEU A 514 -23.40 -21.55 -12.28
N GLY A 515 -22.25 -22.06 -11.84
CA GLY A 515 -22.14 -23.37 -11.22
C GLY A 515 -22.94 -23.47 -9.92
N TYR A 516 -22.88 -22.44 -9.06
CA TYR A 516 -23.67 -22.37 -7.83
C TYR A 516 -25.17 -22.31 -8.11
N LEU A 517 -25.60 -21.54 -9.12
CA LEU A 517 -27.00 -21.53 -9.55
C LEU A 517 -27.49 -22.91 -10.02
N LEU A 518 -26.70 -23.60 -10.84
CA LEU A 518 -27.00 -24.95 -11.32
C LEU A 518 -27.08 -25.97 -10.17
N LEU A 519 -26.23 -25.81 -9.15
CA LEU A 519 -26.26 -26.65 -7.95
C LEU A 519 -27.56 -26.45 -7.16
N GLY A 520 -27.97 -25.20 -6.94
CA GLY A 520 -29.24 -24.86 -6.30
C GLY A 520 -30.48 -25.35 -7.05
N GLU A 521 -30.36 -25.56 -8.37
CA GLU A 521 -31.40 -26.15 -9.23
C GLU A 521 -31.38 -27.68 -9.26
N GLY A 522 -30.43 -28.33 -8.57
CA GLY A 522 -30.26 -29.78 -8.56
C GLY A 522 -29.55 -30.36 -9.80
N ASN A 523 -28.97 -29.51 -10.66
CA ASN A 523 -28.23 -29.92 -11.85
C ASN A 523 -26.73 -30.08 -11.53
N GLU A 524 -26.40 -31.03 -10.66
CA GLU A 524 -25.04 -31.28 -10.18
C GLU A 524 -24.03 -31.58 -11.30
N GLY A 525 -24.47 -32.27 -12.36
CA GLY A 525 -23.60 -32.69 -13.46
C GLY A 525 -23.07 -31.50 -14.25
N GLU A 526 -23.90 -30.50 -14.49
CA GLU A 526 -23.52 -29.29 -15.21
C GLU A 526 -22.76 -28.31 -14.30
N ALA A 527 -23.16 -28.21 -13.03
CA ALA A 527 -22.42 -27.44 -12.01
C ALA A 527 -20.96 -27.90 -11.91
N LYS A 528 -20.71 -29.21 -11.80
CA LYS A 528 -19.35 -29.79 -11.77
C LYS A 528 -18.52 -29.41 -13.00
N ARG A 529 -19.13 -29.34 -14.19
CA ARG A 529 -18.43 -28.93 -15.42
C ARG A 529 -18.04 -27.45 -15.37
N LYS A 530 -18.94 -26.58 -14.88
CA LYS A 530 -18.68 -25.15 -14.71
C LYS A 530 -17.55 -24.90 -13.71
N PHE A 531 -17.57 -25.55 -12.55
CA PHE A 531 -16.48 -25.46 -11.57
C PHE A 531 -15.14 -25.96 -12.11
N ALA A 532 -15.12 -27.10 -12.79
CA ALA A 532 -13.91 -27.63 -13.41
C ALA A 532 -13.35 -26.68 -14.49
N TYR A 533 -14.22 -25.98 -15.22
CA TYR A 533 -13.80 -24.97 -16.19
C TYR A 533 -13.23 -23.72 -15.51
N ALA A 534 -13.86 -23.22 -14.46
CA ALA A 534 -13.35 -22.11 -13.66
C ALA A 534 -11.95 -22.41 -13.08
N GLN A 535 -11.75 -23.62 -12.55
CA GLN A 535 -10.46 -24.06 -12.00
C GLN A 535 -9.36 -24.17 -13.08
N ARG A 536 -9.72 -24.54 -14.31
CA ARG A 536 -8.77 -24.54 -15.44
C ARG A 536 -8.37 -23.14 -15.87
N LEU A 537 -9.31 -22.19 -15.86
CA LEU A 537 -9.06 -20.80 -16.22
C LEU A 537 -8.14 -20.11 -15.22
N SER A 538 -8.27 -20.43 -13.94
CA SER A 538 -7.35 -19.95 -12.91
C SER A 538 -7.20 -21.00 -11.81
N PRO A 539 -6.03 -21.67 -11.71
CA PRO A 539 -5.78 -22.68 -10.67
C PRO A 539 -5.85 -22.11 -9.25
N SER A 540 -5.63 -20.80 -9.08
CA SER A 540 -5.78 -20.10 -7.79
C SER A 540 -7.23 -19.80 -7.42
N THR A 541 -8.19 -20.03 -8.33
CA THR A 541 -9.64 -19.95 -8.04
C THR A 541 -10.09 -21.01 -7.03
N GLU A 542 -9.22 -21.96 -6.66
CA GLU A 542 -9.38 -22.81 -5.47
C GLU A 542 -9.65 -22.00 -4.18
N SER A 543 -9.34 -20.69 -4.16
CA SER A 543 -9.60 -19.77 -3.04
C SER A 543 -10.98 -19.09 -3.03
N LEU A 544 -11.87 -19.34 -4.01
CA LEU A 544 -13.26 -18.84 -4.01
C LEU A 544 -14.28 -19.86 -3.50
N LEU A 545 -13.83 -21.07 -3.14
CA LEU A 545 -14.40 -21.71 -1.97
C LEU A 545 -14.17 -20.70 -0.83
N THR A 546 -15.21 -19.94 -0.47
CA THR A 546 -15.29 -19.41 0.90
C THR A 546 -14.76 -20.51 1.78
N LYS A 547 -13.73 -20.23 2.59
CA LYS A 547 -13.28 -21.14 3.66
C LYS A 547 -14.56 -21.75 4.22
N ASN A 548 -14.81 -23.02 3.92
CA ASN A 548 -16.04 -23.64 4.34
C ASN A 548 -16.04 -23.47 5.86
N LYS A 549 -16.98 -22.65 6.34
CA LYS A 549 -17.11 -22.40 7.76
C LYS A 549 -17.93 -23.56 8.27
N ALA A 550 -17.22 -24.62 8.62
CA ALA A 550 -17.81 -25.86 9.13
C ALA A 550 -19.07 -25.55 9.97
N PRO A 551 -20.19 -26.24 9.69
CA PRO A 551 -21.51 -25.85 10.19
C PRO A 551 -21.47 -25.66 11.70
N GLN A 552 -22.13 -24.67 12.28
CA GLN A 552 -22.18 -24.56 13.74
C GLN A 552 -23.11 -25.63 14.31
N GLY A 553 -22.55 -26.76 14.74
CA GLY A 553 -23.29 -27.78 15.45
C GLY A 553 -23.78 -27.30 16.82
N LYS A 554 -25.04 -27.61 17.16
CA LYS A 554 -25.63 -27.40 18.49
C LYS A 554 -26.51 -28.61 18.87
N ILE A 555 -26.59 -28.89 20.17
CA ILE A 555 -27.41 -29.98 20.72
C ILE A 555 -28.34 -29.37 21.77
N GLU A 556 -29.65 -29.62 21.64
CA GLU A 556 -30.60 -29.51 22.75
C GLU A 556 -30.92 -30.89 23.32
N VAL A 557 -30.99 -30.99 24.66
CA VAL A 557 -31.24 -32.24 25.38
C VAL A 557 -32.47 -32.07 26.27
N ARG A 558 -33.43 -33.00 26.19
CA ARG A 558 -34.69 -32.91 26.95
C ARG A 558 -35.12 -34.29 27.49
N PRO A 559 -35.20 -34.51 28.82
CA PRO A 559 -34.67 -33.66 29.90
C PRO A 559 -33.13 -33.66 29.92
N ASP A 560 -32.54 -32.60 30.46
CA ASP A 560 -31.09 -32.35 30.54
C ASP A 560 -30.35 -33.22 31.59
N GLY A 561 -31.09 -33.96 32.41
CA GLY A 561 -30.57 -34.94 33.35
C GLY A 561 -31.69 -35.56 34.21
N GLY A 562 -31.35 -36.64 34.93
CA GLY A 562 -32.32 -37.34 35.76
C GLY A 562 -31.85 -38.72 36.26
N PRO A 563 -32.66 -39.40 37.08
CA PRO A 563 -32.36 -40.76 37.54
C PRO A 563 -32.48 -41.77 36.39
N ALA A 564 -31.59 -42.76 36.37
CA ALA A 564 -31.74 -43.91 35.46
C ALA A 564 -32.95 -44.79 35.88
N PRO A 565 -33.69 -45.40 34.94
CA PRO A 565 -33.56 -45.23 33.49
C PRO A 565 -34.16 -43.89 33.01
N LEU A 566 -33.43 -43.14 32.20
CA LEU A 566 -33.86 -41.83 31.69
C LEU A 566 -34.06 -41.88 30.17
N LYS A 567 -35.28 -41.60 29.70
CA LYS A 567 -35.55 -41.40 28.27
C LYS A 567 -35.30 -39.92 27.91
N VAL A 568 -34.48 -39.68 26.90
CA VAL A 568 -34.03 -38.35 26.51
C VAL A 568 -34.25 -38.14 25.01
N LEU A 569 -34.79 -36.98 24.65
CA LEU A 569 -34.86 -36.47 23.29
C LEU A 569 -33.63 -35.60 23.02
N LEU A 570 -32.93 -35.90 21.94
CA LEU A 570 -31.76 -35.19 21.46
C LEU A 570 -32.14 -34.47 20.17
N ASP A 571 -31.94 -33.15 20.12
CA ASP A 571 -32.24 -32.35 18.93
C ASP A 571 -31.00 -31.61 18.45
N GLY A 572 -30.46 -32.04 17.30
CA GLY A 572 -29.38 -31.40 16.59
C GLY A 572 -29.87 -30.33 15.63
N GLY A 573 -31.19 -30.19 15.49
CA GLY A 573 -31.84 -29.29 14.56
C GLY A 573 -31.68 -27.80 14.81
N VAL A 574 -31.11 -27.45 15.96
CA VAL A 574 -30.66 -26.11 16.32
C VAL A 574 -29.29 -25.75 15.73
N SER A 575 -28.63 -26.70 15.06
CA SER A 575 -27.40 -26.46 14.32
C SER A 575 -27.66 -25.52 13.13
N THR A 576 -26.73 -24.62 12.88
CA THR A 576 -26.84 -23.62 11.82
C THR A 576 -25.63 -23.69 10.90
N ASP A 577 -25.85 -23.53 9.61
CA ASP A 577 -24.79 -23.54 8.61
C ASP A 577 -24.80 -22.18 7.90
N PRO A 578 -23.75 -21.36 8.06
CA PRO A 578 -23.70 -20.03 7.45
C PRO A 578 -23.53 -20.04 5.93
N ASP A 579 -22.99 -21.11 5.35
CA ASP A 579 -22.52 -21.18 3.96
C ASP A 579 -23.04 -22.39 3.15
N GLY A 580 -23.84 -23.27 3.78
CA GLY A 580 -24.47 -24.42 3.13
C GLY A 580 -25.76 -24.87 3.80
N THR A 581 -26.28 -26.02 3.36
CA THR A 581 -27.36 -26.71 4.06
C THR A 581 -26.82 -27.99 4.68
N ILE A 582 -27.09 -28.19 5.96
CA ILE A 582 -26.76 -29.44 6.66
C ILE A 582 -27.49 -30.62 6.01
N VAL A 583 -26.72 -31.61 5.55
CA VAL A 583 -27.26 -32.81 4.89
C VAL A 583 -27.27 -34.05 5.78
N GLN A 584 -26.42 -34.09 6.82
CA GLN A 584 -26.30 -35.26 7.67
C GLN A 584 -26.07 -34.91 9.14
N TYR A 585 -26.74 -35.67 10.01
CA TYR A 585 -26.59 -35.66 11.46
C TYR A 585 -26.30 -37.09 11.92
N ASP A 586 -25.13 -37.36 12.49
CA ASP A 586 -24.78 -38.66 13.07
C ASP A 586 -24.62 -38.53 14.59
N TRP A 587 -25.28 -39.43 15.32
CA TRP A 587 -25.26 -39.45 16.79
C TRP A 587 -24.40 -40.60 17.30
N TYR A 588 -23.52 -40.28 18.26
CA TYR A 588 -22.70 -41.26 18.93
C TYR A 588 -22.76 -41.11 20.46
N LEU A 589 -22.58 -42.23 21.15
CA LEU A 589 -22.52 -42.29 22.61
C LEU A 589 -21.21 -42.89 23.08
N ILE A 590 -20.59 -42.26 24.09
CA ILE A 590 -19.41 -42.77 24.78
C ILE A 590 -19.70 -42.90 26.28
N PRO A 591 -19.61 -44.11 26.86
CA PRO A 591 -19.64 -44.32 28.31
C PRO A 591 -18.29 -43.93 28.94
N GLY A 592 -18.32 -43.25 30.10
CA GLY A 592 -17.12 -42.97 30.91
C GLY A 592 -16.46 -41.62 30.63
N GLY A 593 -16.27 -40.82 31.69
CA GLY A 593 -15.74 -39.45 31.65
C GLY A 593 -14.23 -39.29 31.41
N GLY A 594 -13.59 -40.13 30.59
CA GLY A 594 -12.14 -40.06 30.30
C GLY A 594 -11.71 -38.86 29.43
N GLN A 595 -10.45 -38.44 29.54
CA GLN A 595 -9.88 -37.28 28.81
C GLN A 595 -9.83 -37.49 27.28
N GLU A 596 -9.99 -36.37 26.57
CA GLU A 596 -9.84 -36.11 25.12
C GLU A 596 -9.96 -37.27 24.11
N ILE A 597 -10.94 -37.14 23.21
CA ILE A 597 -11.10 -38.04 22.06
C ILE A 597 -10.44 -37.36 20.86
N ALA A 598 -9.41 -38.00 20.31
CA ALA A 598 -8.71 -37.60 19.09
C ALA A 598 -9.67 -37.35 17.92
N ALA A 599 -9.23 -36.54 16.95
CA ALA A 599 -10.02 -36.15 15.78
C ALA A 599 -10.41 -37.34 14.87
N ASP A 600 -9.78 -38.50 15.04
CA ASP A 600 -9.96 -39.68 14.21
C ASP A 600 -10.60 -40.81 15.05
N PHE A 601 -11.78 -41.28 14.63
CA PHE A 601 -12.55 -42.34 15.30
C PHE A 601 -11.82 -43.70 15.33
N THR A 602 -10.73 -43.84 14.58
CA THR A 602 -9.88 -45.03 14.54
C THR A 602 -8.84 -45.11 15.66
N ALA A 603 -8.60 -44.01 16.39
CA ALA A 603 -7.53 -43.90 17.39
C ALA A 603 -8.01 -43.94 18.86
N LEU A 604 -9.19 -44.52 19.14
CA LEU A 604 -9.63 -44.79 20.50
C LEU A 604 -8.97 -46.08 21.02
N ASP A 605 -8.17 -45.97 22.08
CA ASP A 605 -7.64 -47.13 22.78
C ASP A 605 -8.77 -47.94 23.45
N GLY A 606 -8.48 -49.22 23.70
CA GLY A 606 -9.48 -50.30 23.84
C GLY A 606 -10.40 -50.31 25.06
N SER A 607 -10.77 -49.17 25.65
CA SER A 607 -11.68 -49.12 26.81
C SER A 607 -13.02 -48.37 26.61
N ALA A 608 -13.24 -47.64 25.51
CA ALA A 608 -14.58 -47.14 25.16
C ALA A 608 -14.76 -46.92 23.65
N ARG A 609 -15.32 -47.90 22.93
CA ARG A 609 -15.75 -47.70 21.54
C ARG A 609 -17.00 -46.82 21.52
N ALA A 610 -16.97 -45.75 20.72
CA ALA A 610 -18.17 -44.95 20.46
C ALA A 610 -19.25 -45.82 19.79
N GLN A 611 -20.44 -45.86 20.40
CA GLN A 611 -21.58 -46.56 19.83
C GLN A 611 -22.33 -45.58 18.91
N HIS A 612 -22.46 -45.92 17.62
CA HIS A 612 -23.33 -45.18 16.71
C HIS A 612 -24.78 -45.46 17.08
N LEU A 613 -25.52 -44.40 17.43
CA LEU A 613 -26.93 -44.50 17.82
C LEU A 613 -27.87 -44.43 16.60
N GLY A 614 -27.43 -43.77 15.53
CA GLY A 614 -28.20 -43.59 14.30
C GLY A 614 -28.00 -42.22 13.67
N THR A 615 -28.67 -42.02 12.53
CA THR A 615 -28.64 -40.78 11.76
C THR A 615 -29.98 -40.06 11.87
N GLY A 616 -29.96 -38.72 11.93
CA GLY A 616 -31.19 -37.90 11.93
C GLY A 616 -31.10 -36.62 12.77
N LYS A 617 -31.88 -35.60 12.38
CA LYS A 617 -31.93 -34.30 13.04
C LYS A 617 -32.31 -34.40 14.53
N THR A 618 -33.20 -35.32 14.86
CA THR A 618 -33.70 -35.58 16.21
C THR A 618 -33.63 -37.08 16.50
N LEU A 619 -33.21 -37.46 17.70
CA LEU A 619 -33.05 -38.85 18.14
C LEU A 619 -33.58 -39.03 19.57
N GLU A 620 -34.38 -40.08 19.81
CA GLU A 620 -34.75 -40.50 21.17
C GLU A 620 -33.84 -41.62 21.65
N TRP A 621 -33.31 -41.50 22.88
CA TRP A 621 -32.45 -42.52 23.48
C TRP A 621 -32.82 -42.81 24.94
N LEU A 622 -32.65 -44.06 25.37
CA LEU A 622 -32.88 -44.50 26.74
C LEU A 622 -31.53 -44.77 27.43
N PHE A 623 -31.25 -44.08 28.53
CA PHE A 623 -30.08 -44.32 29.37
C PHE A 623 -30.44 -45.30 30.50
N PRO A 624 -30.01 -46.57 30.46
CA PRO A 624 -30.47 -47.59 31.40
C PRO A 624 -29.74 -47.58 32.75
N SER A 625 -28.55 -46.97 32.85
CA SER A 625 -27.70 -47.01 34.03
C SER A 625 -27.23 -45.62 34.46
N PRO A 626 -26.97 -45.38 35.76
CA PRO A 626 -26.27 -44.20 36.23
C PRO A 626 -24.86 -44.10 35.63
N GLY A 627 -24.40 -42.87 35.40
CA GLY A 627 -23.06 -42.64 34.89
C GLY A 627 -22.90 -41.29 34.19
N GLN A 628 -21.65 -40.98 33.87
CA GLN A 628 -21.30 -39.88 33.00
C GLN A 628 -21.22 -40.40 31.56
N TYR A 629 -22.00 -39.76 30.68
CA TYR A 629 -22.05 -40.05 29.27
C TYR A 629 -21.62 -38.82 28.48
N ARG A 630 -21.05 -39.03 27.29
CA ARG A 630 -20.87 -37.97 26.30
C ARG A 630 -21.65 -38.33 25.05
N LEU A 631 -22.56 -37.43 24.68
CA LEU A 631 -23.23 -37.45 23.39
C LEU A 631 -22.39 -36.67 22.40
N ILE A 632 -22.19 -37.24 21.22
CA ILE A 632 -21.50 -36.58 20.12
C ILE A 632 -22.51 -36.45 18.98
N LEU A 633 -22.68 -35.21 18.53
CA LEU A 633 -23.34 -34.91 17.27
C LEU A 633 -22.26 -34.53 16.25
N MET A 634 -22.21 -35.28 15.15
CA MET A 634 -21.48 -34.89 13.96
C MET A 634 -22.49 -34.31 12.97
N VAL A 635 -22.23 -33.08 12.52
CA VAL A 635 -23.04 -32.38 11.54
C VAL A 635 -22.22 -32.22 10.28
N THR A 636 -22.73 -32.69 9.15
CA THR A 636 -22.05 -32.59 7.85
C THR A 636 -22.91 -31.73 6.92
N ASP A 637 -22.29 -30.74 6.28
CA ASP A 637 -22.92 -29.95 5.24
C ASP A 637 -22.83 -30.63 3.86
N ASP A 638 -23.47 -30.03 2.86
CA ASP A 638 -23.49 -30.48 1.47
C ASP A 638 -22.11 -30.41 0.77
N GLN A 639 -21.15 -29.73 1.39
CA GLN A 639 -19.77 -29.61 0.91
C GLN A 639 -18.81 -30.58 1.63
N GLY A 640 -19.32 -31.40 2.55
CA GLY A 640 -18.56 -32.39 3.32
C GLY A 640 -17.78 -31.83 4.50
N ALA A 641 -17.92 -30.55 4.84
CA ALA A 641 -17.35 -30.04 6.08
C ALA A 641 -18.17 -30.50 7.28
N GLN A 642 -17.44 -30.78 8.35
CA GLN A 642 -18.00 -31.40 9.53
C GLN A 642 -17.72 -30.57 10.76
N THR A 643 -18.75 -30.42 11.59
CA THR A 643 -18.57 -29.94 12.96
C THR A 643 -19.01 -30.99 13.95
N ARG A 644 -18.19 -31.09 14.98
CA ARG A 644 -18.39 -32.00 16.10
C ARG A 644 -18.84 -31.22 17.32
N VAL A 645 -19.95 -31.64 17.90
CA VAL A 645 -20.44 -31.12 19.19
C VAL A 645 -20.42 -32.24 20.19
N VAL A 646 -19.86 -31.98 21.37
CA VAL A 646 -19.88 -32.92 22.48
C VAL A 646 -20.72 -32.33 23.59
N HIS A 647 -21.73 -33.07 24.03
CA HIS A 647 -22.58 -32.68 25.14
C HIS A 647 -22.45 -33.71 26.28
N PRO A 648 -22.00 -33.31 27.48
CA PRO A 648 -21.97 -34.19 28.64
C PRO A 648 -23.39 -34.43 29.15
N VAL A 649 -23.72 -35.68 29.48
CA VAL A 649 -24.97 -36.05 30.13
C VAL A 649 -24.65 -36.80 31.41
N ALA A 650 -25.10 -36.25 32.54
CA ALA A 650 -24.95 -36.87 33.85
C ALA A 650 -26.26 -37.58 34.22
N ILE A 651 -26.22 -38.92 34.25
CA ILE A 651 -27.34 -39.73 34.71
C ILE A 651 -27.07 -40.08 36.16
N THR A 652 -27.91 -39.58 37.07
CA THR A 652 -27.72 -39.80 38.50
C THR A 652 -28.22 -41.18 38.92
N GLY A 653 -27.47 -41.84 39.81
CA GLY A 653 -27.93 -43.03 40.53
C GLY A 653 -28.36 -42.62 41.94
N GLY A 654 -29.55 -43.03 42.36
CA GLY A 654 -29.90 -43.02 43.79
C GLY A 654 -29.54 -44.37 44.39
N ILE A 655 -28.88 -44.39 45.56
CA ILE A 655 -28.71 -45.64 46.33
C ILE A 655 -30.09 -46.10 46.76
N SER A 656 -30.48 -47.29 46.32
CA SER A 656 -31.78 -47.88 46.67
C SER A 656 -31.62 -48.81 47.86
N LEU A 657 -32.45 -48.66 48.89
CA LEU A 657 -32.49 -49.61 50.01
C LEU A 657 -33.53 -50.69 49.71
N ARG A 658 -33.18 -51.94 49.98
CA ARG A 658 -34.14 -53.03 50.11
C ARG A 658 -34.10 -53.57 51.53
N TYR A 659 -35.26 -53.69 52.16
CA TYR A 659 -35.41 -54.30 53.47
C TYR A 659 -36.20 -55.61 53.33
N ASN A 660 -35.59 -56.74 53.70
CA ASN A 660 -36.15 -58.08 53.52
C ASN A 660 -36.68 -58.33 52.09
N GLY A 661 -35.90 -57.91 51.09
CA GLY A 661 -36.21 -58.07 49.67
C GLY A 661 -37.20 -57.04 49.07
N GLN A 662 -37.80 -56.16 49.87
CA GLN A 662 -38.69 -55.10 49.38
C GLN A 662 -37.98 -53.75 49.30
N THR A 663 -38.20 -53.01 48.21
CA THR A 663 -37.63 -51.67 48.03
C THR A 663 -38.25 -50.69 49.02
N VAL A 664 -37.41 -50.00 49.78
CA VAL A 664 -37.82 -48.96 50.71
C VAL A 664 -38.00 -47.66 49.93
N THR A 665 -39.21 -47.10 49.96
CA THR A 665 -39.44 -45.75 49.45
C THR A 665 -38.94 -44.74 50.48
N VAL A 666 -37.91 -43.97 50.11
CA VAL A 666 -37.36 -42.91 50.97
C VAL A 666 -38.03 -41.59 50.61
N ASP A 667 -38.62 -40.93 51.60
CA ASP A 667 -39.18 -39.59 51.42
C ASP A 667 -38.08 -38.64 50.88
N PRO A 668 -38.29 -37.95 49.74
CA PRO A 668 -37.32 -37.02 49.18
C PRO A 668 -36.88 -35.91 50.12
N SER A 669 -37.74 -35.53 51.07
CA SER A 669 -37.44 -34.54 52.10
C SER A 669 -36.50 -35.10 53.18
N ALA A 670 -36.36 -36.42 53.29
CA ALA A 670 -35.69 -37.11 54.39
C ALA A 670 -34.18 -36.85 54.51
N GLY A 671 -33.57 -36.24 53.50
CA GLY A 671 -32.11 -36.22 53.29
C GLY A 671 -31.68 -37.37 52.37
N LYS A 672 -30.71 -37.13 51.48
CA LYS A 672 -30.31 -38.10 50.46
C LYS A 672 -29.39 -39.17 51.05
N ILE A 673 -29.66 -40.44 50.72
CA ILE A 673 -28.72 -41.55 50.97
C ILE A 673 -27.47 -41.32 50.12
N ARG A 674 -26.30 -41.45 50.72
CA ARG A 674 -25.01 -41.21 50.04
C ARG A 674 -23.93 -42.18 50.47
N LEU A 675 -22.87 -42.23 49.67
CA LEU A 675 -21.67 -43.01 49.96
C LEU A 675 -20.55 -42.07 50.43
N GLU A 676 -19.94 -42.33 51.59
CA GLU A 676 -18.78 -41.59 52.09
C GLU A 676 -17.70 -42.60 52.52
N SER A 677 -16.49 -42.46 51.99
CA SER A 677 -15.36 -43.38 52.25
C SER A 677 -15.73 -44.86 52.11
N GLY A 678 -16.58 -45.20 51.13
CA GLY A 678 -17.06 -46.56 50.88
C GLY A 678 -18.08 -47.10 51.90
N ARG A 679 -18.68 -46.23 52.72
CA ARG A 679 -19.78 -46.57 53.64
C ARG A 679 -21.05 -45.84 53.21
N VAL A 680 -22.19 -46.52 53.33
CA VAL A 680 -23.50 -45.91 53.05
C VAL A 680 -23.97 -45.16 54.29
N LEU A 681 -24.24 -43.87 54.13
CA LEU A 681 -24.83 -43.03 55.15
C LEU A 681 -26.29 -42.74 54.80
N VAL A 682 -27.14 -42.84 55.82
CA VAL A 682 -28.57 -42.56 55.73
C VAL A 682 -28.97 -41.54 56.78
N PRO A 683 -30.09 -40.83 56.59
CA PRO A 683 -30.66 -39.98 57.64
C PRO A 683 -30.95 -40.81 58.90
N MET A 684 -30.59 -40.27 60.06
CA MET A 684 -30.71 -40.94 61.36
C MET A 684 -32.09 -41.58 61.57
N ARG A 685 -33.16 -40.80 61.36
CA ARG A 685 -34.54 -41.26 61.57
C ARG A 685 -34.88 -42.45 60.66
N LEU A 686 -34.53 -42.38 59.38
CA LEU A 686 -34.74 -43.47 58.42
C LEU A 686 -34.03 -44.75 58.88
N ALA A 687 -32.78 -44.64 59.36
CA ALA A 687 -32.00 -45.78 59.79
C ALA A 687 -32.68 -46.56 60.92
N PHE A 688 -33.22 -45.87 61.93
CA PHE A 688 -33.85 -46.51 63.08
C PHE A 688 -35.29 -46.96 62.80
N GLU A 689 -36.06 -46.18 62.05
CA GLU A 689 -37.43 -46.54 61.64
C GLU A 689 -37.45 -47.84 60.82
N LEU A 690 -36.46 -48.05 59.94
CA LEU A 690 -36.33 -49.29 59.16
C LEU A 690 -36.30 -50.55 60.02
N PHE A 691 -35.78 -50.49 61.24
CA PHE A 691 -35.72 -51.63 62.16
C PHE A 691 -36.84 -51.64 63.20
N GLY A 692 -37.73 -50.64 63.19
CA GLY A 692 -38.72 -50.42 64.24
C GLY A 692 -38.10 -50.02 65.57
N ALA A 693 -36.91 -49.41 65.55
CA ALA A 693 -36.19 -48.95 66.73
C ALA A 693 -36.66 -47.54 67.15
N THR A 694 -36.71 -47.26 68.45
CA THR A 694 -36.92 -45.90 68.94
C THR A 694 -35.60 -45.14 68.90
N VAL A 695 -35.60 -43.89 68.43
CA VAL A 695 -34.43 -43.02 68.41
C VAL A 695 -34.68 -41.74 69.20
N ASP A 696 -33.71 -41.37 70.01
CA ASP A 696 -33.64 -40.11 70.74
C ASP A 696 -32.37 -39.36 70.34
N TYR A 697 -32.45 -38.03 70.25
CA TYR A 697 -31.33 -37.17 69.88
C TYR A 697 -31.24 -35.99 70.84
N ASP A 698 -30.11 -35.89 71.55
CA ASP A 698 -29.78 -34.74 72.39
C ASP A 698 -28.95 -33.74 71.57
N PRO A 699 -29.52 -32.57 71.20
CA PRO A 699 -28.81 -31.57 70.42
C PRO A 699 -27.67 -30.89 71.19
N ALA A 700 -27.69 -30.86 72.53
CA ALA A 700 -26.65 -30.20 73.33
C ALA A 700 -25.35 -31.00 73.32
N THR A 701 -25.46 -32.32 73.39
CA THR A 701 -24.31 -33.24 73.37
C THR A 701 -24.07 -33.87 71.99
N LYS A 702 -24.97 -33.63 71.04
CA LYS A 702 -25.06 -34.31 69.73
C LYS A 702 -25.15 -35.84 69.85
N LEU A 703 -25.62 -36.35 70.98
CA LEU A 703 -25.72 -37.78 71.26
C LEU A 703 -27.00 -38.34 70.65
N ILE A 704 -26.85 -39.41 69.87
CA ILE A 704 -27.93 -40.21 69.31
C ILE A 704 -28.02 -41.49 70.11
N THR A 705 -29.22 -41.83 70.60
CA THR A 705 -29.47 -43.10 71.27
C THR A 705 -30.60 -43.86 70.58
N GLY A 706 -30.26 -45.01 69.99
CA GLY A 706 -31.21 -45.92 69.36
C GLY A 706 -31.45 -47.18 70.20
N ARG A 707 -32.70 -47.63 70.30
CA ARG A 707 -33.09 -48.81 71.10
C ARG A 707 -34.05 -49.72 70.37
N LEU A 708 -33.80 -51.03 70.46
CA LEU A 708 -34.63 -52.08 69.88
C LEU A 708 -34.61 -53.34 70.76
N GLY A 709 -35.70 -53.58 71.50
CA GLY A 709 -35.74 -54.64 72.50
C GLY A 709 -34.67 -54.42 73.58
N THR A 710 -33.77 -55.39 73.76
CA THR A 710 -32.65 -55.30 74.71
C THR A 710 -31.38 -54.67 74.12
N ARG A 711 -31.40 -54.29 72.83
CA ARG A 711 -30.24 -53.70 72.15
C ARG A 711 -30.29 -52.17 72.21
N GLU A 712 -29.19 -51.55 72.59
CA GLU A 712 -28.98 -50.09 72.61
C GLU A 712 -27.70 -49.75 71.81
N VAL A 713 -27.80 -48.72 70.96
CA VAL A 713 -26.67 -48.11 70.26
C VAL A 713 -26.62 -46.61 70.54
N LYS A 714 -25.44 -46.11 70.91
CA LYS A 714 -25.18 -44.70 71.17
C LYS A 714 -24.07 -44.18 70.26
N LEU A 715 -24.33 -43.09 69.55
CA LEU A 715 -23.40 -42.44 68.63
C LEU A 715 -23.37 -40.95 68.91
N THR A 716 -22.20 -40.34 69.03
CA THR A 716 -22.09 -38.88 69.09
C THR A 716 -21.71 -38.37 67.71
N ALA A 717 -22.45 -37.39 67.16
CA ALA A 717 -22.08 -36.82 65.86
C ALA A 717 -20.68 -36.20 65.93
N ASP A 718 -19.92 -36.41 64.86
CA ASP A 718 -18.51 -36.07 64.68
C ASP A 718 -17.53 -36.86 65.57
N SER A 719 -18.00 -37.83 66.37
CA SER A 719 -17.15 -38.76 67.13
C SER A 719 -16.80 -40.01 66.33
N ALA A 720 -15.55 -40.46 66.45
CA ALA A 720 -15.07 -41.73 65.88
C ALA A 720 -15.42 -42.96 66.74
N THR A 721 -16.08 -42.77 67.89
CA THR A 721 -16.48 -43.85 68.80
C THR A 721 -17.99 -43.93 68.98
N ALA A 722 -18.48 -45.16 69.17
CA ALA A 722 -19.87 -45.49 69.44
C ALA A 722 -19.96 -46.54 70.55
N TRP A 723 -21.11 -46.66 71.20
CA TRP A 723 -21.35 -47.70 72.21
C TRP A 723 -22.50 -48.60 71.80
N VAL A 724 -22.29 -49.92 71.88
CA VAL A 724 -23.32 -50.94 71.65
C VAL A 724 -23.49 -51.75 72.93
N ASN A 725 -24.67 -51.73 73.53
CA ASN A 725 -24.98 -52.38 74.81
C ASN A 725 -23.96 -52.08 75.93
N GLY A 726 -23.45 -50.84 75.97
CA GLY A 726 -22.47 -50.39 76.97
C GLY A 726 -21.00 -50.68 76.64
N GLN A 727 -20.70 -51.35 75.53
CA GLN A 727 -19.32 -51.55 75.06
C GLN A 727 -18.94 -50.56 73.97
N GLU A 728 -17.77 -49.93 74.11
CA GLU A 728 -17.23 -48.98 73.13
C GLU A 728 -16.70 -49.69 71.88
N GLN A 729 -16.97 -49.11 70.72
CA GLN A 729 -16.54 -49.57 69.40
C GLN A 729 -16.08 -48.39 68.55
N LEU A 730 -15.07 -48.62 67.70
CA LEU A 730 -14.59 -47.63 66.76
C LEU A 730 -15.45 -47.61 65.49
N LEU A 731 -15.69 -46.42 64.94
CA LEU A 731 -16.35 -46.22 63.66
C LEU A 731 -15.33 -45.92 62.57
N ASP A 732 -15.42 -46.65 61.45
CA ASP A 732 -14.63 -46.33 60.26
C ASP A 732 -15.02 -44.97 59.66
N VAL A 733 -16.30 -44.61 59.74
CA VAL A 733 -16.85 -43.32 59.31
C VAL A 733 -17.79 -42.80 60.39
N PRO A 734 -17.53 -41.61 60.97
CA PRO A 734 -18.34 -41.08 62.06
C PRO A 734 -19.73 -40.66 61.57
N ALA A 735 -20.70 -40.61 62.49
CA ALA A 735 -21.95 -39.90 62.24
C ALA A 735 -21.65 -38.41 62.03
N ARG A 736 -22.32 -37.72 61.10
CA ARG A 736 -22.07 -36.30 60.80
C ARG A 736 -23.36 -35.53 60.59
N ILE A 737 -23.35 -34.24 60.90
CA ILE A 737 -24.46 -33.35 60.53
C ILE A 737 -24.21 -32.88 59.10
N ASP A 738 -25.18 -33.12 58.21
CA ASP A 738 -25.11 -32.68 56.84
C ASP A 738 -25.32 -31.16 56.75
N GLU A 739 -24.34 -30.43 56.22
CA GLU A 739 -24.40 -28.96 56.15
C GLU A 739 -25.55 -28.45 55.26
N ALA A 740 -25.89 -29.19 54.20
CA ALA A 740 -26.92 -28.78 53.25
C ALA A 740 -28.35 -29.00 53.76
N SER A 741 -28.59 -30.10 54.48
CA SER A 741 -29.94 -30.45 54.98
C SER A 741 -30.13 -30.22 56.48
N GLY A 742 -29.06 -29.96 57.23
CA GLY A 742 -29.06 -29.87 58.69
C GLY A 742 -29.35 -31.20 59.41
N ARG A 743 -29.40 -32.33 58.68
CA ARG A 743 -29.80 -33.64 59.22
C ARG A 743 -28.59 -34.44 59.64
N THR A 744 -28.73 -35.19 60.74
CA THR A 744 -27.69 -36.13 61.17
C THR A 744 -27.71 -37.38 60.31
N MET A 745 -26.58 -37.66 59.67
CA MET A 745 -26.32 -38.81 58.81
C MET A 745 -25.50 -39.84 59.58
N ILE A 746 -25.93 -41.10 59.54
CA ILE A 746 -25.31 -42.17 60.31
C ILE A 746 -24.89 -43.34 59.39
N PRO A 747 -23.82 -44.07 59.72
CA PRO A 747 -23.38 -45.23 58.96
C PRO A 747 -24.40 -46.37 59.08
N LEU A 748 -25.12 -46.66 57.99
CA LEU A 748 -26.24 -47.60 57.98
C LEU A 748 -25.82 -49.00 58.43
N ARG A 749 -24.71 -49.52 57.89
CA ARG A 749 -24.22 -50.87 58.18
C ARG A 749 -23.96 -51.09 59.67
N PHE A 750 -23.25 -50.15 60.31
CA PHE A 750 -22.93 -50.24 61.73
C PHE A 750 -24.20 -50.28 62.58
N VAL A 751 -25.13 -49.35 62.34
CA VAL A 751 -26.38 -49.26 63.11
C VAL A 751 -27.25 -50.49 62.88
N ALA A 752 -27.36 -50.96 61.65
CA ALA A 752 -28.10 -52.17 61.31
C ALA A 752 -27.52 -53.41 62.01
N GLU A 753 -26.21 -53.62 61.95
CA GLU A 753 -25.52 -54.76 62.57
C GLU A 753 -25.63 -54.71 64.10
N ALA A 754 -25.46 -53.52 64.71
CA ALA A 754 -25.66 -53.32 66.15
C ALA A 754 -27.09 -53.71 66.59
N LEU A 755 -28.09 -53.37 65.77
CA LEU A 755 -29.50 -53.72 66.00
C LEU A 755 -29.87 -55.14 65.54
N GLY A 756 -28.95 -55.87 64.90
CA GLY A 756 -29.06 -57.30 64.60
C GLY A 756 -29.48 -57.65 63.20
N ALA A 757 -29.26 -56.78 62.22
CA ALA A 757 -29.50 -57.04 60.81
C ALA A 757 -28.17 -57.15 60.03
N GLN A 758 -28.19 -57.90 58.92
CA GLN A 758 -27.08 -57.95 57.97
C GLN A 758 -27.29 -56.94 56.85
N VAL A 759 -26.20 -56.27 56.45
CA VAL A 759 -26.22 -55.30 55.37
C VAL A 759 -25.20 -55.65 54.31
N VAL A 760 -25.67 -55.82 53.08
CA VAL A 760 -24.83 -56.03 51.90
C VAL A 760 -25.06 -54.87 50.94
N TYR A 761 -23.99 -54.13 50.65
CA TYR A 761 -24.00 -53.13 49.59
C TYR A 761 -23.40 -53.73 48.33
N SER A 762 -24.13 -53.69 47.22
CA SER A 762 -23.64 -54.06 45.89
C SER A 762 -23.18 -52.78 45.17
N PRO A 763 -21.86 -52.56 44.98
CA PRO A 763 -21.36 -51.38 44.29
C PRO A 763 -21.85 -51.29 42.83
N ASP A 764 -22.01 -52.45 42.18
CA ASP A 764 -22.41 -52.54 40.77
C ASP A 764 -23.87 -52.15 40.55
N THR A 765 -24.75 -52.54 41.47
CA THR A 765 -26.19 -52.26 41.35
C THR A 765 -26.63 -51.03 42.15
N GLN A 766 -25.75 -50.51 43.02
CA GLN A 766 -26.05 -49.44 43.98
C GLN A 766 -27.26 -49.73 44.88
N VAL A 767 -27.53 -51.02 45.11
CA VAL A 767 -28.57 -51.49 46.02
C VAL A 767 -27.94 -51.90 47.35
N VAL A 768 -28.55 -51.46 48.45
CA VAL A 768 -28.25 -51.94 49.78
C VAL A 768 -29.33 -52.92 50.20
N ASP A 769 -28.98 -54.18 50.32
CA ASP A 769 -29.84 -55.21 50.86
C ASP A 769 -29.64 -55.31 52.38
N ILE A 770 -30.70 -55.02 53.11
CA ILE A 770 -30.79 -55.14 54.56
C ILE A 770 -31.69 -56.34 54.86
N ASN A 771 -31.12 -57.38 55.44
CA ASN A 771 -31.86 -58.58 55.81
C ASN A 771 -31.75 -58.77 57.33
N ARG A 772 -32.90 -58.87 58.00
CA ARG A 772 -32.96 -59.03 59.45
C ARG A 772 -33.12 -60.49 59.87
#